data_AF-A0A358E0F6-F1
#
_entry.id   AF-A0A358E0F6-F1
#
_cell.length_a   1.000
_cell.length_b   1.000
_cell.length_c   1.000
_cell.angle_alpha   90.00
_cell.angle_beta   90.00
_cell.angle_gamma   90.00
#
_symmetry.space_group_name_H-M   'P 1'
#
loop_
_entity.id
_entity.type
_entity.pdbx_description
1 polymer ?
#
loop_
_entity_poly.entity_id
_entity_poly.type
_entity_poly.pdbx_seq_one_letter_code
_entity_poly.pdbx_strand_id
1 'polypeptide(L)'
;MLVQREAMDNHGIVVTVNVDGTILTVNDKCCALSGYSREELIGNHMKIFNVWNITKERQKEILKGAFSGEVWHGELHSRSKAGEAWYVSSTSVPIFSPAGRVNKIVFICTDITEHKRLEQKSAAKKRFYQSITNSIGEGVYAVDANGKTQFLNPEASRLLGWSLDELASHRFHDAVHYQKEDGSLLKREACPVNLSIRQGQPYSSDGDYFTDKQGRLFPISIVAVPLKNNHGDIEGHVGVFKDISDRKRAENRLKRVYEDAKKVSNAKSDFLATMSHEIRTPMNAIIGLSHLALETESQEQKQNYLEKVQGSATSLLSLINNILDFSKVENEEITLTHEPFTLHQIIEKLAQIFQHKARQKRLKLIFDIRLSLATPCIGDKNKIYQVLVNLIGNALKFTDKGFVKLFVKEKDNGMTFCVSDTGIGISDEHKEKLFNAFVQADPSISRKYGGTGLGLSICKRLVERMDGKLNLVSTSGEGSAFSFTLPALIHREGRPEEAVSITSDPLLCVSLNEDMHSVCDVLGHTFSRLHIGFTHHKWEEAPLPTFSAKTLIALSDTPSDWDTFYEQLHAGAFNSLNLAAIVTPLNTDEAVRRIGEASCDKLHIIELPFTEHTLLAALVPNANITAKTQVTGLESKKWRHKRLRNKHILLVDDDSISLEIAQQILLDSGIEVTTVADGEQALAACKKQPFDALLLDCLLPGISGFDVAEKLTSELAWQTPIIGISADATQVNIKRAISAGMCAHLLKPASAEEILHTIDIHIHRGYKTLNVVPTDDTFLQSLHQFYVRYSNANTLTQLINAISNSADISTKLRQLETDASAIGATTLCHSLTKLNAVKAGDIKGISDVSFAIDITLKLIAHTINLAFKPENSTHTKFPLNQLIKAIDSLTAYDAEALALLDNLYRAAPREYLHRLDRARQTASTYDYDSAVQELVSLKESLTNDE
;
A
#
# COMPACT_ATOMS: atom_id res chain seq x y z
N MET A 1 -93.91 -61.08 49.21
CA MET A 1 -92.70 -60.48 49.84
C MET A 1 -91.39 -61.18 49.44
N LEU A 2 -91.30 -62.52 49.36
CA LEU A 2 -90.05 -63.21 48.97
C LEU A 2 -89.55 -62.85 47.54
N VAL A 3 -90.42 -62.83 46.54
CA VAL A 3 -90.06 -62.50 45.14
C VAL A 3 -89.58 -61.05 44.96
N GLN A 4 -90.15 -60.09 45.71
CA GLN A 4 -89.70 -58.69 45.68
C GLN A 4 -88.32 -58.50 46.31
N ARG A 5 -88.02 -59.25 47.38
CA ARG A 5 -86.70 -59.24 48.03
C ARG A 5 -85.63 -59.83 47.12
N GLU A 6 -85.93 -60.93 46.44
CA GLU A 6 -85.06 -61.58 45.47
C GLU A 6 -84.79 -60.70 44.23
N ALA A 7 -85.78 -59.94 43.75
CA ALA A 7 -85.60 -58.95 42.68
C ALA A 7 -84.70 -57.77 43.10
N MET A 8 -84.87 -57.28 44.33
CA MET A 8 -84.05 -56.20 44.90
C MET A 8 -82.61 -56.65 45.15
N ASP A 9 -82.40 -57.89 45.61
CA ASP A 9 -81.08 -58.47 45.84
C ASP A 9 -80.29 -58.67 44.53
N ASN A 10 -80.99 -58.92 43.41
CA ASN A 10 -80.36 -59.14 42.10
C ASN A 10 -80.04 -57.87 41.31
N HIS A 11 -80.76 -56.74 41.47
CA HIS A 11 -80.59 -55.56 40.59
C HIS A 11 -79.98 -54.32 41.25
N GLY A 12 -80.31 -54.00 42.50
CA GLY A 12 -79.80 -52.80 43.19
C GLY A 12 -78.91 -53.14 44.37
N ILE A 13 -78.13 -52.18 44.87
CA ILE A 13 -77.51 -52.26 46.20
C ILE A 13 -78.53 -51.72 47.19
N VAL A 14 -78.87 -52.49 48.22
CA VAL A 14 -79.92 -52.10 49.17
C VAL A 14 -79.41 -52.17 50.59
N VAL A 15 -79.52 -51.06 51.30
CA VAL A 15 -79.13 -50.92 52.71
C VAL A 15 -80.30 -50.34 53.47
N THR A 16 -80.76 -51.02 54.52
CA THR A 16 -81.77 -50.47 55.44
C THR A 16 -81.10 -50.10 56.75
N VAL A 17 -81.37 -48.90 57.24
CA VAL A 17 -80.86 -48.38 58.51
C VAL A 17 -82.02 -47.99 59.43
N ASN A 18 -81.79 -47.95 60.74
CA ASN A 18 -82.71 -47.29 61.68
C ASN A 18 -82.49 -45.77 61.66
N VAL A 19 -83.35 -45.05 62.40
CA VAL A 19 -83.27 -43.59 62.56
C VAL A 19 -81.95 -43.08 63.13
N ASP A 20 -81.24 -43.88 63.92
CA ASP A 20 -79.93 -43.55 64.48
C ASP A 20 -78.77 -43.86 63.52
N GLY A 21 -79.07 -44.33 62.31
CA GLY A 21 -78.10 -44.65 61.28
C GLY A 21 -77.36 -45.99 61.47
N THR A 22 -77.87 -46.86 62.35
CA THR A 22 -77.43 -48.24 62.51
C THR A 22 -77.98 -49.10 61.38
N ILE A 23 -77.11 -49.86 60.71
CA ILE A 23 -77.48 -50.73 59.60
C ILE A 23 -78.26 -51.93 60.13
N LEU A 24 -79.48 -52.11 59.64
CA LEU A 24 -80.38 -53.20 60.00
C LEU A 24 -80.26 -54.37 59.03
N THR A 25 -80.21 -54.09 57.73
CA THR A 25 -80.10 -55.12 56.69
C THR A 25 -79.28 -54.64 55.52
N VAL A 26 -78.48 -55.53 54.93
CA VAL A 26 -77.72 -55.30 53.70
C VAL A 26 -77.89 -56.48 52.76
N ASN A 27 -77.98 -56.20 51.46
CA ASN A 27 -77.97 -57.24 50.44
C ASN A 27 -76.54 -57.65 50.05
N ASP A 28 -76.41 -58.76 49.33
CA ASP A 28 -75.11 -59.31 48.94
C ASP A 28 -74.32 -58.34 48.05
N LYS A 29 -74.99 -57.58 47.19
CA LYS A 29 -74.37 -56.53 46.36
C LYS A 29 -73.69 -55.43 47.19
N CYS A 30 -74.29 -55.02 48.31
CA CYS A 30 -73.67 -54.06 49.22
C CYS A 30 -72.39 -54.64 49.84
N CYS A 31 -72.41 -55.91 50.24
CA CYS A 31 -71.26 -56.59 50.82
C CYS A 31 -70.13 -56.74 49.77
N ALA A 32 -70.48 -57.13 48.55
CA ALA A 32 -69.54 -57.25 47.44
C ALA A 32 -68.87 -55.92 47.06
N LEU A 33 -69.64 -54.83 46.96
CA LEU A 33 -69.10 -53.52 46.60
C LEU A 33 -68.26 -52.90 47.72
N SER A 34 -68.75 -52.97 48.96
CA SER A 34 -68.07 -52.35 50.10
C SER A 34 -66.89 -53.18 50.62
N GLY A 35 -66.84 -54.47 50.33
CA GLY A 35 -65.82 -55.40 50.82
C GLY A 35 -65.95 -55.77 52.31
N TYR A 36 -67.01 -55.30 52.99
CA TYR A 36 -67.34 -55.71 54.35
C TYR A 36 -68.29 -56.90 54.33
N SER A 37 -68.10 -57.83 55.28
CA SER A 37 -69.04 -58.94 55.45
C SER A 37 -70.37 -58.45 56.04
N ARG A 38 -71.45 -59.20 55.84
CA ARG A 38 -72.77 -58.87 56.40
C ARG A 38 -72.74 -58.72 57.92
N GLU A 39 -71.97 -59.55 58.62
CA GLU A 39 -71.79 -59.52 60.07
C GLU A 39 -71.05 -58.26 60.54
N GLU A 40 -70.13 -57.75 59.73
CA GLU A 40 -69.44 -56.48 60.00
C GLU A 40 -70.31 -55.25 59.71
N LEU A 41 -71.30 -55.38 58.83
CA LEU A 41 -72.19 -54.27 58.47
C LEU A 41 -73.40 -54.16 59.40
N ILE A 42 -74.09 -55.27 59.68
CA ILE A 42 -75.31 -55.26 60.51
C ILE A 42 -74.97 -54.90 61.96
N GLY A 43 -75.71 -53.96 62.54
CA GLY A 43 -75.49 -53.47 63.91
C GLY A 43 -74.45 -52.35 64.01
N ASN A 44 -73.67 -52.09 62.97
CA ASN A 44 -72.75 -50.96 62.90
C ASN A 44 -73.40 -49.71 62.28
N HIS A 45 -72.82 -48.55 62.55
CA HIS A 45 -73.31 -47.28 62.01
C HIS A 45 -72.90 -47.12 60.54
N MET A 46 -73.79 -46.59 59.69
CA MET A 46 -73.56 -46.32 58.26
C MET A 46 -72.32 -45.47 57.91
N LYS A 47 -71.69 -44.83 58.91
CA LYS A 47 -70.40 -44.14 58.77
C LYS A 47 -69.26 -45.07 58.36
N ILE A 48 -69.42 -46.39 58.56
CA ILE A 48 -68.47 -47.40 58.10
C ILE A 48 -68.21 -47.33 56.58
N PHE A 49 -69.19 -46.86 55.80
CA PHE A 49 -69.03 -46.63 54.37
C PHE A 49 -68.27 -45.34 54.02
N ASN A 50 -67.74 -44.57 54.98
CA ASN A 50 -66.82 -43.45 54.75
C ASN A 50 -67.07 -42.59 53.49
N VAL A 51 -68.30 -42.07 53.36
CA VAL A 51 -68.69 -41.24 52.21
C VAL A 51 -68.02 -39.87 52.33
N TRP A 52 -67.21 -39.49 51.32
CA TRP A 52 -66.35 -38.30 51.38
C TRP A 52 -66.81 -37.13 50.49
N ASN A 53 -67.70 -37.36 49.53
CA ASN A 53 -68.19 -36.31 48.64
C ASN A 53 -69.37 -35.50 49.20
N ILE A 54 -69.93 -35.90 50.35
CA ILE A 54 -71.02 -35.18 51.03
C ILE A 54 -70.52 -34.68 52.39
N THR A 55 -70.63 -33.37 52.62
CA THR A 55 -70.24 -32.73 53.89
C THR A 55 -71.15 -33.13 55.05
N LYS A 56 -70.68 -32.98 56.29
CA LYS A 56 -71.46 -33.34 57.50
C LYS A 56 -72.73 -32.51 57.63
N GLU A 57 -72.69 -31.25 57.22
CA GLU A 57 -73.82 -30.31 57.19
C GLU A 57 -74.91 -30.84 56.24
N ARG A 58 -74.49 -31.24 55.04
CA ARG A 58 -75.41 -31.79 54.03
C ARG A 58 -75.98 -33.15 54.45
N GLN A 59 -75.19 -34.00 55.12
CA GLN A 59 -75.71 -35.25 55.70
C GLN A 59 -76.82 -35.00 56.74
N LYS A 60 -76.67 -33.97 57.59
CA LYS A 60 -77.71 -33.58 58.56
C LYS A 60 -78.98 -33.09 57.87
N GLU A 61 -78.87 -32.33 56.79
CA GLU A 61 -80.02 -31.89 55.99
C GLU A 61 -80.76 -33.07 55.36
N ILE A 62 -80.03 -34.00 54.75
CA ILE A 62 -80.60 -35.22 54.15
C ILE A 62 -81.35 -36.04 55.21
N LEU A 63 -80.75 -36.22 56.39
CA LEU A 63 -81.39 -36.92 57.50
C LEU A 63 -82.65 -36.19 58.00
N LYS A 64 -82.59 -34.86 58.16
CA LYS A 64 -83.76 -34.04 58.53
C LYS A 64 -84.90 -34.21 57.52
N GLY A 65 -84.61 -34.11 56.22
CA GLY A 65 -85.59 -34.33 55.14
C GLY A 65 -86.22 -35.72 55.22
N ALA A 66 -85.41 -36.75 55.47
CA ALA A 66 -85.90 -38.12 55.64
C ALA A 66 -86.84 -38.28 56.85
N PHE A 67 -86.59 -37.58 57.97
CA PHE A 67 -87.49 -37.57 59.14
C PHE A 67 -88.86 -36.93 58.85
N SER A 68 -88.91 -35.95 57.95
CA SER A 68 -90.15 -35.34 57.44
C SER A 68 -90.81 -36.14 56.32
N GLY A 69 -90.24 -37.27 55.90
CA GLY A 69 -90.81 -38.15 54.87
C GLY A 69 -90.31 -37.91 53.45
N GLU A 70 -89.32 -37.05 53.24
CA GLU A 70 -88.79 -36.73 51.92
C GLU A 70 -87.85 -37.81 51.39
N VAL A 71 -87.89 -38.04 50.07
CA VAL A 71 -86.96 -38.94 49.36
C VAL A 71 -85.78 -38.12 48.85
N TRP A 72 -84.56 -38.55 49.17
CA TRP A 72 -83.34 -37.90 48.67
C TRP A 72 -82.68 -38.73 47.56
N HIS A 73 -82.08 -38.03 46.59
CA HIS A 73 -81.33 -38.62 45.48
C HIS A 73 -79.97 -37.93 45.37
N GLY A 74 -78.90 -38.71 45.17
CA GLY A 74 -77.57 -38.15 44.89
C GLY A 74 -76.46 -39.19 44.77
N GLU A 75 -75.29 -38.74 44.33
CA GLU A 75 -74.11 -39.60 44.21
C GLU A 75 -73.41 -39.74 45.56
N LEU A 76 -72.95 -40.94 45.90
CA LEU A 76 -72.12 -41.24 47.07
C LEU A 76 -70.79 -41.80 46.59
N HIS A 77 -69.70 -41.18 47.04
CA HIS A 77 -68.33 -41.62 46.73
C HIS A 77 -67.71 -42.21 47.98
N SER A 78 -67.11 -43.38 47.86
CA SER A 78 -66.57 -44.11 48.99
C SER A 78 -65.39 -44.99 48.57
N ARG A 79 -64.83 -45.72 49.54
CA ARG A 79 -63.78 -46.71 49.37
C ARG A 79 -64.21 -48.04 49.98
N SER A 80 -63.87 -49.13 49.33
CA SER A 80 -64.05 -50.46 49.88
C SER A 80 -63.14 -50.68 51.09
N LYS A 81 -63.35 -51.77 51.83
CA LYS A 81 -62.49 -52.20 52.93
C LYS A 81 -61.01 -52.33 52.51
N ALA A 82 -60.75 -52.68 51.25
CA ALA A 82 -59.40 -52.76 50.68
C ALA A 82 -58.84 -51.41 50.18
N GLY A 83 -59.61 -50.32 50.26
CA GLY A 83 -59.21 -48.97 49.87
C GLY A 83 -59.57 -48.55 48.44
N GLU A 84 -60.16 -49.45 47.65
CA GLU A 84 -60.55 -49.18 46.25
C GLU A 84 -61.73 -48.22 46.18
N ALA A 85 -61.64 -47.19 45.34
CA ALA A 85 -62.72 -46.22 45.17
C ALA A 85 -63.90 -46.82 44.41
N TRP A 86 -65.10 -46.65 44.96
CA TRP A 86 -66.37 -46.97 44.31
C TRP A 86 -67.34 -45.78 44.39
N TYR A 87 -68.25 -45.75 43.42
CA TYR A 87 -69.20 -44.66 43.21
C TYR A 87 -70.59 -45.26 43.03
N VAL A 88 -71.56 -44.74 43.78
CA VAL A 88 -72.96 -45.15 43.60
C VAL A 88 -73.87 -43.95 43.43
N SER A 89 -74.88 -44.07 42.57
CA SER A 89 -76.05 -43.19 42.60
C SER A 89 -77.03 -43.76 43.61
N SER A 90 -77.42 -42.99 44.63
CA SER A 90 -78.20 -43.43 45.79
C SER A 90 -79.52 -42.68 45.91
N THR A 91 -80.58 -43.43 46.20
CA THR A 91 -81.90 -42.93 46.56
C THR A 91 -82.21 -43.38 47.99
N SER A 92 -82.53 -42.46 48.89
CA SER A 92 -82.92 -42.76 50.27
C SER A 92 -84.43 -42.58 50.48
N VAL A 93 -85.12 -43.62 50.91
CA VAL A 93 -86.57 -43.67 51.10
C VAL A 93 -86.90 -43.93 52.57
N PRO A 94 -87.59 -43.01 53.28
CA PRO A 94 -88.02 -43.26 54.66
C PRO A 94 -89.23 -44.20 54.72
N ILE A 95 -89.23 -45.11 55.70
CA ILE A 95 -90.32 -46.06 55.98
C ILE A 95 -90.98 -45.70 57.31
N PHE A 96 -92.30 -45.53 57.26
CA PHE A 96 -93.14 -45.18 58.41
C PHE A 96 -93.61 -46.43 59.17
N SER A 97 -93.67 -46.29 60.50
CA SER A 97 -94.34 -47.24 61.40
C SER A 97 -95.86 -47.10 61.33
N PRO A 98 -96.64 -48.09 61.82
CA PRO A 98 -98.10 -47.99 61.91
C PRO A 98 -98.60 -46.78 62.72
N ALA A 99 -97.75 -46.22 63.59
CA ALA A 99 -98.01 -45.01 64.37
C ALA A 99 -97.66 -43.69 63.64
N GLY A 100 -97.40 -43.74 62.33
CA GLY A 100 -97.14 -42.57 61.49
C GLY A 100 -95.75 -41.93 61.64
N ARG A 101 -94.84 -42.52 62.42
CA ARG A 101 -93.44 -42.03 62.60
C ARG A 101 -92.46 -42.83 61.75
N VAL A 102 -91.47 -42.17 61.14
CA VAL A 102 -90.36 -42.84 60.42
C VAL A 102 -89.59 -43.73 61.40
N ASN A 103 -89.42 -45.00 61.04
CA ASN A 103 -88.70 -45.98 61.85
C ASN A 103 -87.42 -46.48 61.14
N LYS A 104 -87.46 -46.58 59.80
CA LYS A 104 -86.33 -47.07 59.00
C LYS A 104 -86.11 -46.18 57.78
N ILE A 105 -84.90 -46.19 57.24
CA ILE A 105 -84.56 -45.56 55.96
C ILE A 105 -83.93 -46.63 55.07
N VAL A 106 -84.41 -46.74 53.83
CA VAL A 106 -83.85 -47.65 52.83
C VAL A 106 -83.08 -46.86 51.80
N PHE A 107 -81.81 -47.18 51.63
CA PHE A 107 -80.97 -46.71 50.55
C PHE A 107 -80.99 -47.74 49.42
N ILE A 108 -81.37 -47.29 48.24
CA ILE A 108 -81.28 -48.05 47.00
C ILE A 108 -80.18 -47.37 46.17
N CYS A 109 -79.14 -48.12 45.84
CA CYS A 109 -77.98 -47.58 45.15
C CYS A 109 -77.68 -48.37 43.86
N THR A 110 -77.24 -47.67 42.83
CA THR A 110 -76.75 -48.23 41.57
C THR A 110 -75.25 -47.96 41.46
N ASP A 111 -74.45 -48.98 41.20
CA ASP A 111 -73.01 -48.83 40.98
C ASP A 111 -72.75 -48.09 39.65
N ILE A 112 -72.01 -46.97 39.73
CA ILE A 112 -71.61 -46.12 38.60
C ILE A 112 -70.08 -46.04 38.46
N THR A 113 -69.34 -46.96 39.10
CA THR A 113 -67.88 -46.93 39.18
C THR A 113 -67.19 -47.05 37.82
N GLU A 114 -67.66 -47.95 36.95
CA GLU A 114 -67.09 -48.14 35.61
C GLU A 114 -67.28 -46.90 34.71
N HIS A 115 -68.46 -46.29 34.78
CA HIS A 115 -68.78 -45.08 34.02
C HIS A 115 -67.83 -43.92 34.39
N LYS A 116 -67.61 -43.67 35.69
CA LYS A 116 -66.67 -42.64 36.16
C LYS A 116 -65.22 -42.94 35.76
N ARG A 117 -64.80 -44.21 35.76
CA ARG A 117 -63.44 -44.60 35.30
C ARG A 117 -63.24 -44.30 33.82
N LEU A 118 -64.23 -44.58 32.97
CA LEU A 118 -64.17 -44.28 31.54
C LEU A 118 -64.14 -42.77 31.26
N GLU A 119 -64.96 -42.01 31.98
CA GLU A 119 -64.99 -40.54 31.88
C GLU A 119 -63.63 -39.92 32.25
N GLN A 120 -63.04 -40.34 33.38
CA GLN A 120 -61.71 -39.88 33.81
C GLN A 120 -60.61 -40.27 32.81
N LYS A 121 -60.65 -41.50 32.27
CA LYS A 121 -59.68 -41.96 31.27
C LYS A 121 -59.77 -41.14 29.97
N SER A 122 -60.97 -40.77 29.55
CA SER A 122 -61.19 -39.91 28.38
C SER A 122 -60.66 -38.49 28.61
N ALA A 123 -60.98 -37.89 29.77
CA ALA A 123 -60.47 -36.58 30.14
C ALA A 123 -58.93 -36.54 30.25
N ALA A 124 -58.31 -37.58 30.82
CA ALA A 124 -56.86 -37.71 30.91
C ALA A 124 -56.19 -37.80 29.53
N LYS A 125 -56.73 -38.62 28.62
CA LYS A 125 -56.23 -38.69 27.23
C LYS A 125 -56.32 -37.35 26.51
N LYS A 126 -57.45 -36.64 26.64
CA LYS A 126 -57.63 -35.33 26.00
C LYS A 126 -56.60 -34.30 26.50
N ARG A 127 -56.35 -34.26 27.81
CA ARG A 127 -55.30 -33.41 28.40
C ARG A 127 -53.90 -33.79 27.89
N PHE A 128 -53.60 -35.08 27.81
CA PHE A 128 -52.32 -35.57 27.32
C PHE A 128 -52.04 -35.12 25.87
N TYR A 129 -53.00 -35.27 24.96
CA TYR A 129 -52.85 -34.81 23.57
C TYR A 129 -52.67 -33.29 23.48
N GLN A 130 -53.42 -32.51 24.27
CA GLN A 130 -53.27 -31.05 24.33
C GLN A 130 -51.87 -30.65 24.83
N SER A 131 -51.33 -31.34 25.84
CA SER A 131 -49.97 -31.08 26.33
C SER A 131 -48.90 -31.34 25.25
N ILE A 132 -49.04 -32.41 24.47
CA ILE A 132 -48.13 -32.69 23.35
C ILE A 132 -48.18 -31.54 22.35
N THR A 133 -49.37 -31.21 21.83
CA THR A 133 -49.51 -30.17 20.80
C THR A 133 -49.07 -28.79 21.29
N ASN A 134 -49.22 -28.49 22.59
CA ASN A 134 -48.82 -27.21 23.16
C ASN A 134 -47.32 -27.11 23.44
N SER A 135 -46.64 -28.25 23.59
CA SER A 135 -45.19 -28.31 23.80
C SER A 135 -44.39 -28.30 22.49
N ILE A 136 -45.03 -28.62 21.37
CA ILE A 136 -44.44 -28.50 20.04
C ILE A 136 -44.30 -27.00 19.75
N GLY A 137 -43.06 -26.52 19.58
CA GLY A 137 -42.77 -25.12 19.22
C GLY A 137 -43.12 -24.75 17.78
N GLU A 138 -44.13 -25.41 17.21
CA GLU A 138 -44.63 -25.20 15.84
C GLU A 138 -46.15 -24.99 15.92
N GLY A 139 -46.69 -24.24 14.96
CA GLY A 139 -48.11 -24.01 14.87
C GLY A 139 -48.84 -25.27 14.42
N VAL A 140 -49.82 -25.73 15.19
CA VAL A 140 -50.66 -26.88 14.85
C VAL A 140 -52.11 -26.43 14.75
N TYR A 141 -52.75 -26.76 13.63
CA TYR A 141 -54.16 -26.49 13.39
C TYR A 141 -54.87 -27.74 12.86
N ALA A 142 -56.18 -27.84 13.12
CA ALA A 142 -57.03 -28.84 12.46
C ALA A 142 -58.29 -28.16 11.92
N VAL A 143 -58.70 -28.54 10.71
CA VAL A 143 -59.92 -28.06 10.08
C VAL A 143 -60.85 -29.22 9.71
N ASP A 144 -62.14 -28.93 9.60
CA ASP A 144 -63.13 -29.87 9.06
C ASP A 144 -63.11 -29.93 7.51
N ALA A 145 -63.96 -30.79 6.93
CA ALA A 145 -64.10 -30.96 5.48
C ALA A 145 -64.50 -29.66 4.75
N ASN A 146 -65.15 -28.71 5.45
CA ASN A 146 -65.51 -27.40 4.91
C ASN A 146 -64.39 -26.37 5.03
N GLY A 147 -63.31 -26.70 5.74
CA GLY A 147 -62.16 -25.84 6.01
C GLY A 147 -62.34 -24.94 7.24
N LYS A 148 -63.28 -25.24 8.14
CA LYS A 148 -63.45 -24.51 9.41
C LYS A 148 -62.52 -25.05 10.47
N THR A 149 -61.88 -24.15 11.22
CA THR A 149 -60.92 -24.50 12.27
C THR A 149 -61.62 -25.14 13.47
N GLN A 150 -61.23 -26.37 13.80
CA GLN A 150 -61.72 -27.10 14.99
C GLN A 150 -60.71 -27.12 16.12
N PHE A 151 -59.43 -26.95 15.80
CA PHE A 151 -58.34 -26.96 16.75
C PHE A 151 -57.26 -25.98 16.34
N LEU A 152 -56.69 -25.30 17.33
CA LEU A 152 -55.57 -24.39 17.18
C LEU A 152 -54.73 -24.47 18.46
N ASN A 153 -53.44 -24.82 18.34
CA ASN A 153 -52.54 -24.80 19.50
C ASN A 153 -52.10 -23.35 19.83
N PRO A 154 -51.53 -23.11 21.02
CA PRO A 154 -51.09 -21.78 21.44
C PRO A 154 -50.09 -21.13 20.48
N GLU A 155 -49.15 -21.91 19.92
CA GLU A 155 -48.14 -21.38 19.01
C GLU A 155 -48.74 -20.93 17.66
N ALA A 156 -49.69 -21.69 17.11
CA ALA A 156 -50.41 -21.28 15.90
C ALA A 156 -51.23 -20.00 16.16
N SER A 157 -51.87 -19.91 17.33
CA SER A 157 -52.61 -18.69 17.71
C SER A 157 -51.68 -17.48 17.83
N ARG A 158 -50.48 -17.66 18.40
CA ARG A 158 -49.45 -16.62 18.53
C ARG A 158 -48.91 -16.17 17.18
N LEU A 159 -48.58 -17.09 16.28
CA LEU A 159 -48.00 -16.78 14.96
C LEU A 159 -49.02 -16.15 14.00
N LEU A 160 -50.26 -16.65 14.01
CA LEU A 160 -51.33 -16.19 13.13
C LEU A 160 -52.07 -14.96 13.70
N GLY A 161 -51.98 -14.69 15.00
CA GLY A 161 -52.70 -13.60 15.67
C GLY A 161 -54.21 -13.84 15.82
N TRP A 162 -54.66 -15.06 15.55
CA TRP A 162 -56.06 -15.47 15.59
C TRP A 162 -56.34 -16.40 16.77
N SER A 163 -57.49 -16.24 17.42
CA SER A 163 -58.01 -17.24 18.37
C SER A 163 -58.90 -18.28 17.66
N LEU A 164 -59.12 -19.42 18.31
CA LEU A 164 -59.98 -20.47 17.76
C LEU A 164 -61.42 -19.97 17.54
N ASP A 165 -61.96 -19.21 18.48
CA ASP A 165 -63.34 -18.69 18.42
C ASP A 165 -63.50 -17.67 17.28
N GLU A 166 -62.50 -16.85 17.02
CA GLU A 166 -62.51 -15.89 15.90
C GLU A 166 -62.41 -16.58 14.54
N LEU A 167 -61.66 -17.69 14.45
CA LEU A 167 -61.55 -18.47 13.22
C LEU A 167 -62.74 -19.40 12.99
N ALA A 168 -63.59 -19.66 14.00
CA ALA A 168 -64.75 -20.54 13.86
C ALA A 168 -65.78 -20.01 12.84
N SER A 169 -65.82 -18.69 12.63
CA SER A 169 -66.68 -18.01 11.65
C SER A 169 -66.05 -17.90 10.25
N HIS A 170 -64.77 -18.21 10.11
CA HIS A 170 -64.02 -18.12 8.86
C HIS A 170 -63.60 -19.51 8.36
N ARG A 171 -63.31 -19.61 7.06
CA ARG A 171 -62.56 -20.75 6.55
C ARG A 171 -61.08 -20.45 6.73
N PHE A 172 -60.32 -21.44 7.20
CA PHE A 172 -58.90 -21.27 7.54
C PHE A 172 -58.10 -20.70 6.35
N HIS A 173 -58.28 -21.25 5.14
CA HIS A 173 -57.64 -20.73 3.93
C HIS A 173 -57.91 -19.24 3.69
N ASP A 174 -59.17 -18.82 3.81
CA ASP A 174 -59.60 -17.47 3.48
C ASP A 174 -59.10 -16.44 4.51
N ALA A 175 -58.70 -16.88 5.70
CA ALA A 175 -58.14 -16.05 6.76
C ALA A 175 -56.61 -16.03 6.78
N VAL A 176 -55.93 -17.15 6.45
CA VAL A 176 -54.49 -17.29 6.70
C VAL A 176 -53.64 -17.72 5.51
N HIS A 177 -54.22 -18.30 4.45
CA HIS A 177 -53.46 -18.83 3.29
C HIS A 177 -54.04 -18.34 1.96
N TYR A 178 -54.54 -17.10 1.94
CA TYR A 178 -55.21 -16.51 0.78
C TYR A 178 -54.27 -15.69 -0.12
N GLN A 179 -52.96 -15.63 0.19
CA GLN A 179 -51.96 -14.88 -0.56
C GLN A 179 -50.74 -15.74 -0.92
N LYS A 180 -50.12 -15.43 -2.07
CA LYS A 180 -48.82 -15.97 -2.49
C LYS A 180 -47.66 -15.05 -2.06
N GLU A 181 -46.42 -15.47 -2.29
CA GLU A 181 -45.20 -14.68 -2.05
C GLU A 181 -45.22 -13.27 -2.66
N ASP A 182 -45.79 -13.15 -3.87
CA ASP A 182 -45.90 -11.88 -4.60
C ASP A 182 -47.08 -11.00 -4.12
N GLY A 183 -47.82 -11.43 -3.10
CA GLY A 183 -49.01 -10.74 -2.57
C GLY A 183 -50.28 -10.96 -3.38
N SER A 184 -50.24 -11.72 -4.49
CA SER A 184 -51.42 -12.06 -5.27
C SER A 184 -52.35 -13.01 -4.52
N LEU A 185 -53.66 -12.94 -4.82
CA LEU A 185 -54.67 -13.76 -4.15
C LEU A 185 -54.59 -15.22 -4.62
N LEU A 186 -54.40 -16.14 -3.67
CA LEU A 186 -54.51 -17.57 -3.86
C LEU A 186 -55.97 -17.98 -3.66
N LYS A 187 -56.61 -18.48 -4.72
CA LYS A 187 -57.97 -19.04 -4.63
C LYS A 187 -57.94 -20.38 -3.93
N ARG A 188 -58.99 -20.69 -3.16
CA ARG A 188 -59.11 -21.92 -2.37
C ARG A 188 -58.95 -23.19 -3.21
N GLU A 189 -59.52 -23.19 -4.41
CA GLU A 189 -59.48 -24.32 -5.35
C GLU A 189 -58.08 -24.56 -5.90
N ALA A 190 -57.23 -23.53 -5.90
CA ALA A 190 -55.85 -23.57 -6.36
C ALA A 190 -54.85 -23.71 -5.21
N CYS A 191 -55.31 -23.78 -3.94
CA CYS A 191 -54.44 -23.95 -2.79
C CYS A 191 -53.80 -25.34 -2.81
N PRO A 192 -52.46 -25.46 -2.84
CA PRO A 192 -51.76 -26.74 -2.91
C PRO A 192 -52.15 -27.70 -1.76
N VAL A 193 -52.30 -27.17 -0.55
CA VAL A 193 -52.76 -27.92 0.62
C VAL A 193 -54.14 -28.54 0.35
N ASN A 194 -55.12 -27.74 -0.09
CA ASN A 194 -56.47 -28.25 -0.35
C ASN A 194 -56.50 -29.28 -1.49
N LEU A 195 -55.68 -29.09 -2.53
CA LEU A 195 -55.59 -30.01 -3.67
C LEU A 195 -55.07 -31.39 -3.24
N SER A 196 -53.96 -31.43 -2.50
CA SER A 196 -53.36 -32.68 -2.01
C SER A 196 -54.27 -33.39 -1.00
N ILE A 197 -54.86 -32.64 -0.07
CA ILE A 197 -55.77 -33.19 0.93
C ILE A 197 -57.01 -33.80 0.27
N ARG A 198 -57.60 -33.17 -0.75
CA ARG A 198 -58.76 -33.75 -1.48
C ARG A 198 -58.45 -35.06 -2.21
N GLN A 199 -57.19 -35.26 -2.58
CA GLN A 199 -56.71 -36.52 -3.18
C GLN A 199 -56.35 -37.57 -2.11
N GLY A 200 -56.54 -37.26 -0.82
CA GLY A 200 -56.21 -38.14 0.29
C GLY A 200 -54.71 -38.29 0.54
N GLN A 201 -53.89 -37.36 0.03
CA GLN A 201 -52.44 -37.36 0.16
C GLN A 201 -51.95 -36.29 1.14
N PRO A 202 -50.85 -36.53 1.86
CA PRO A 202 -50.20 -35.50 2.64
C PRO A 202 -49.56 -34.43 1.73
N TYR A 203 -49.43 -33.22 2.23
CA TYR A 203 -48.76 -32.10 1.58
C TYR A 203 -47.58 -31.63 2.44
N SER A 204 -46.46 -31.29 1.82
CA SER A 204 -45.30 -30.72 2.49
C SER A 204 -44.67 -29.64 1.61
N SER A 205 -44.35 -28.47 2.17
CA SER A 205 -43.72 -27.37 1.45
C SER A 205 -42.89 -26.49 2.39
N ASP A 206 -41.71 -26.06 1.92
CA ASP A 206 -40.85 -25.05 2.56
C ASP A 206 -40.96 -23.68 1.85
N GLY A 207 -41.89 -23.57 0.89
CA GLY A 207 -42.06 -22.42 0.00
C GLY A 207 -43.37 -21.66 0.19
N ASP A 208 -44.24 -22.10 1.09
CA ASP A 208 -45.55 -21.49 1.30
C ASP A 208 -45.47 -20.26 2.21
N TYR A 209 -46.53 -19.46 2.20
CA TYR A 209 -46.64 -18.25 3.00
C TYR A 209 -47.99 -18.22 3.71
N PHE A 210 -47.97 -17.82 4.97
CA PHE A 210 -49.19 -17.48 5.70
C PHE A 210 -49.27 -15.98 5.94
N THR A 211 -50.50 -15.52 6.09
CA THR A 211 -50.84 -14.14 6.44
C THR A 211 -51.44 -14.15 7.84
N ASP A 212 -50.91 -13.33 8.75
CA ASP A 212 -51.50 -13.15 10.08
C ASP A 212 -52.71 -12.19 10.04
N LYS A 213 -53.41 -12.07 11.17
CA LYS A 213 -54.59 -11.20 11.33
C LYS A 213 -54.34 -9.73 10.99
N GLN A 214 -53.10 -9.27 11.12
CA GLN A 214 -52.70 -7.89 10.80
C GLN A 214 -52.34 -7.71 9.31
N GLY A 215 -52.39 -8.78 8.51
CA GLY A 215 -52.07 -8.76 7.09
C GLY A 215 -50.57 -8.94 6.79
N ARG A 216 -49.75 -9.30 7.78
CA ARG A 216 -48.31 -9.55 7.56
C ARG A 216 -48.13 -10.94 6.95
N LEU A 217 -47.54 -10.97 5.77
CA LEU A 217 -47.15 -12.17 5.05
C LEU A 217 -45.81 -12.69 5.58
N PHE A 218 -45.71 -13.98 5.93
CA PHE A 218 -44.48 -14.60 6.38
C PHE A 218 -44.29 -16.03 5.82
N PRO A 219 -43.05 -16.41 5.47
CA PRO A 219 -42.76 -17.73 4.92
C PRO A 219 -42.88 -18.82 5.97
N ILE A 220 -43.44 -19.96 5.56
CA ILE A 220 -43.62 -21.13 6.42
C ILE A 220 -43.01 -22.40 5.81
N SER A 221 -42.61 -23.30 6.69
CA SER A 221 -42.53 -24.73 6.37
C SER A 221 -43.79 -25.39 6.88
N ILE A 222 -44.53 -26.10 6.04
CA ILE A 222 -45.82 -26.70 6.36
C ILE A 222 -45.86 -28.18 5.99
N VAL A 223 -46.46 -28.99 6.86
CA VAL A 223 -46.87 -30.36 6.60
C VAL A 223 -48.35 -30.50 6.93
N ALA A 224 -49.17 -30.93 5.98
CA ALA A 224 -50.61 -31.16 6.17
C ALA A 224 -50.98 -32.60 5.85
N VAL A 225 -51.79 -33.23 6.70
CA VAL A 225 -52.19 -34.64 6.59
C VAL A 225 -53.72 -34.75 6.69
N PRO A 226 -54.38 -35.50 5.79
CA PRO A 226 -55.85 -35.64 5.80
C PRO A 226 -56.32 -36.46 7.02
N LEU A 227 -57.41 -36.01 7.63
CA LEU A 227 -58.14 -36.75 8.65
C LEU A 227 -59.22 -37.59 7.97
N LYS A 228 -59.25 -38.90 8.26
CA LYS A 228 -60.23 -39.84 7.70
C LYS A 228 -61.15 -40.38 8.79
N ASN A 229 -62.42 -40.56 8.44
CA ASN A 229 -63.40 -41.23 9.29
C ASN A 229 -63.21 -42.76 9.26
N ASN A 230 -63.99 -43.48 10.07
CA ASN A 230 -63.98 -44.95 10.11
C ASN A 230 -64.42 -45.63 8.80
N HIS A 231 -65.01 -44.88 7.86
CA HIS A 231 -65.44 -45.34 6.54
C HIS A 231 -64.43 -45.00 5.43
N GLY A 232 -63.35 -44.28 5.74
CA GLY A 232 -62.31 -43.88 4.80
C GLY A 232 -62.52 -42.52 4.12
N ASP A 233 -63.62 -41.82 4.39
CA ASP A 233 -63.90 -40.48 3.86
C ASP A 233 -63.10 -39.41 4.59
N ILE A 234 -62.78 -38.32 3.89
CA ILE A 234 -61.98 -37.22 4.43
C ILE A 234 -62.89 -36.27 5.23
N GLU A 235 -62.68 -36.22 6.55
CA GLU A 235 -63.40 -35.34 7.47
C GLU A 235 -62.73 -33.99 7.67
N GLY A 236 -61.53 -33.80 7.14
CA GLY A 236 -60.74 -32.58 7.31
C GLY A 236 -59.25 -32.85 7.16
N HIS A 237 -58.41 -31.98 7.74
CA HIS A 237 -56.97 -32.20 7.81
C HIS A 237 -56.33 -31.51 9.02
N VAL A 238 -55.17 -32.02 9.42
CA VAL A 238 -54.29 -31.41 10.41
C VAL A 238 -53.09 -30.84 9.68
N GLY A 239 -52.74 -29.59 9.98
CA GLY A 239 -51.52 -28.97 9.50
C GLY A 239 -50.59 -28.58 10.65
N VAL A 240 -49.31 -28.84 10.46
CA VAL A 240 -48.22 -28.35 11.30
C VAL A 240 -47.40 -27.38 10.46
N PHE A 241 -47.12 -26.19 10.98
CA PHE A 241 -46.34 -25.19 10.28
C PHE A 241 -45.36 -24.47 11.20
N LYS A 242 -44.26 -24.01 10.63
CA LYS A 242 -43.21 -23.27 11.31
C LYS A 242 -42.86 -22.02 10.53
N ASP A 243 -42.76 -20.89 11.23
CA ASP A 243 -42.21 -19.66 10.66
C ASP A 243 -40.72 -19.84 10.36
N ILE A 244 -40.34 -19.73 9.08
CA ILE A 244 -38.96 -19.88 8.61
C ILE A 244 -38.33 -18.53 8.22
N SER A 245 -38.90 -17.42 8.67
CA SER A 245 -38.40 -16.07 8.38
C SER A 245 -36.94 -15.89 8.78
N ASP A 246 -36.58 -16.26 10.01
CA ASP A 246 -35.21 -16.12 10.51
C ASP A 246 -34.23 -17.01 9.74
N ARG A 247 -34.65 -18.23 9.37
CA ARG A 247 -33.86 -19.15 8.53
C ARG A 247 -33.60 -18.54 7.14
N LYS A 248 -34.63 -18.08 6.44
CA LYS A 248 -34.49 -17.46 5.10
C LYS A 248 -33.64 -16.17 5.16
N ARG A 249 -33.77 -15.36 6.21
CA ARG A 249 -32.90 -14.17 6.40
C ARG A 249 -31.44 -14.55 6.60
N ALA A 250 -31.16 -15.59 7.40
CA ALA A 250 -29.80 -16.09 7.63
C ALA A 250 -29.18 -16.68 6.35
N GLU A 251 -29.93 -17.49 5.60
CA GLU A 251 -29.50 -18.06 4.31
C GLU A 251 -29.19 -16.97 3.29
N ASN A 252 -30.07 -15.98 3.14
CA ASN A 252 -29.84 -14.84 2.24
C ASN A 252 -28.62 -14.00 2.64
N ARG A 253 -28.40 -13.82 3.95
CA ARG A 253 -27.21 -13.13 4.46
C ARG A 253 -25.95 -13.91 4.15
N LEU A 254 -25.96 -15.23 4.38
CA LEU A 254 -24.83 -16.10 4.09
C LEU A 254 -24.51 -16.12 2.59
N LYS A 255 -25.54 -16.20 1.74
CA LYS A 255 -25.39 -16.17 0.28
C LYS A 255 -24.72 -14.87 -0.19
N ARG A 256 -25.14 -13.71 0.34
CA ARG A 256 -24.50 -12.42 0.04
C ARG A 256 -23.04 -12.40 0.47
N VAL A 257 -22.75 -12.80 1.72
CA VAL A 257 -21.37 -12.86 2.23
C VAL A 257 -20.48 -13.78 1.38
N TYR A 258 -21.01 -14.94 0.97
CA TYR A 258 -20.29 -15.87 0.09
C TYR A 258 -20.04 -15.28 -1.30
N GLU A 259 -21.05 -14.64 -1.91
CA GLU A 259 -20.90 -13.98 -3.21
C GLU A 259 -19.86 -12.85 -3.16
N ASP A 260 -19.85 -12.05 -2.09
CA ASP A 260 -18.86 -10.98 -1.89
C ASP A 260 -17.45 -11.54 -1.67
N ALA A 261 -17.30 -12.57 -0.83
CA ALA A 261 -16.02 -13.24 -0.62
C ALA A 261 -15.49 -13.89 -1.92
N LYS A 262 -16.37 -14.48 -2.73
CA LYS A 262 -16.01 -15.08 -4.01
C LYS A 262 -15.53 -14.05 -5.02
N LYS A 263 -16.15 -12.86 -5.07
CA LYS A 263 -15.68 -11.75 -5.93
C LYS A 263 -14.26 -11.32 -5.55
N VAL A 264 -13.98 -11.16 -4.26
CA VAL A 264 -12.64 -10.80 -3.75
C VAL A 264 -11.61 -11.88 -4.09
N SER A 265 -11.97 -13.15 -3.88
CA SER A 265 -11.07 -14.28 -4.18
C SER A 265 -10.75 -14.38 -5.66
N ASN A 266 -11.73 -14.19 -6.55
CA ASN A 266 -11.49 -14.23 -8.00
C ASN A 266 -10.58 -13.08 -8.45
N ALA A 267 -10.82 -11.86 -7.96
CA ALA A 267 -9.97 -10.71 -8.25
C ALA A 267 -8.51 -10.95 -7.82
N LYS A 268 -8.28 -11.62 -6.68
CA LYS A 268 -6.94 -12.00 -6.22
C LYS A 268 -6.26 -13.03 -7.14
N SER A 269 -7.01 -14.00 -7.65
CA SER A 269 -6.48 -14.99 -8.60
C SER A 269 -6.12 -14.35 -9.95
N ASP A 270 -6.98 -13.48 -10.47
CA ASP A 270 -6.75 -12.75 -11.73
C ASP A 270 -5.53 -11.82 -11.61
N PHE A 271 -5.35 -11.21 -10.44
CA PHE A 271 -4.15 -10.43 -10.10
C PHE A 271 -2.88 -11.27 -10.21
N LEU A 272 -2.82 -12.44 -9.54
CA LEU A 272 -1.63 -13.30 -9.57
C LEU A 272 -1.31 -13.81 -10.97
N ALA A 273 -2.34 -14.14 -11.76
CA ALA A 273 -2.16 -14.56 -13.15
C ALA A 273 -1.54 -13.44 -14.01
N THR A 274 -2.05 -12.21 -13.86
CA THR A 274 -1.54 -11.03 -14.58
C THR A 274 -0.10 -10.72 -14.18
N MET A 275 0.21 -10.75 -12.87
CA MET A 275 1.59 -10.52 -12.39
C MET A 275 2.57 -11.56 -12.92
N SER A 276 2.16 -12.84 -12.94
CA SER A 276 3.01 -13.90 -13.50
C SER A 276 3.35 -13.62 -14.97
N HIS A 277 2.39 -13.14 -15.75
CA HIS A 277 2.59 -12.83 -17.17
C HIS A 277 3.49 -11.59 -17.38
N GLU A 278 3.24 -10.52 -16.62
CA GLU A 278 4.00 -9.26 -16.67
C GLU A 278 5.45 -9.42 -16.16
N ILE A 279 5.71 -10.37 -15.25
CA ILE A 279 7.07 -10.70 -14.80
C ILE A 279 7.79 -11.61 -15.81
N ARG A 280 7.08 -12.61 -16.35
CA ARG A 280 7.68 -13.60 -17.28
C ARG A 280 8.17 -12.97 -18.57
N THR A 281 7.47 -11.96 -19.08
CA THR A 281 7.80 -11.30 -20.36
C THR A 281 9.19 -10.63 -20.35
N PRO A 282 9.51 -9.68 -19.45
CA PRO A 282 10.84 -9.09 -19.38
C PRO A 282 11.90 -10.11 -18.96
N MET A 283 11.58 -11.09 -18.12
CA MET A 283 12.51 -12.16 -17.77
C MET A 283 12.94 -13.00 -18.98
N ASN A 284 11.99 -13.43 -19.81
CA ASN A 284 12.30 -14.20 -21.01
C ASN A 284 13.11 -13.38 -22.01
N ALA A 285 12.86 -12.06 -22.12
CA ALA A 285 13.68 -11.16 -22.92
C ALA A 285 15.11 -11.07 -22.38
N ILE A 286 15.29 -10.91 -21.05
CA ILE A 286 16.61 -10.88 -20.41
C ILE A 286 17.37 -12.18 -20.69
N ILE A 287 16.75 -13.34 -20.44
CA ILE A 287 17.39 -14.64 -20.64
C ILE A 287 17.75 -14.84 -22.11
N GLY A 288 16.81 -14.59 -23.02
CA GLY A 288 17.00 -14.78 -24.46
C GLY A 288 18.06 -13.84 -25.05
N LEU A 289 18.00 -12.55 -24.73
CA LEU A 289 18.96 -11.56 -25.22
C LEU A 289 20.34 -11.74 -24.60
N SER A 290 20.44 -12.16 -23.33
CA SER A 290 21.73 -12.49 -22.72
C SER A 290 22.36 -13.70 -23.40
N HIS A 291 21.57 -14.73 -23.73
CA HIS A 291 22.04 -15.89 -24.49
C HIS A 291 22.55 -15.47 -25.89
N LEU A 292 21.78 -14.66 -26.62
CA LEU A 292 22.21 -14.12 -27.92
C LEU A 292 23.44 -13.22 -27.82
N ALA A 293 23.61 -12.47 -26.73
CA ALA A 293 24.80 -11.65 -26.48
C ALA A 293 26.05 -12.49 -26.18
N LEU A 294 25.88 -13.65 -25.55
CA LEU A 294 26.97 -14.61 -25.31
C LEU A 294 27.40 -15.34 -26.59
N GLU A 295 26.46 -15.60 -27.51
CA GLU A 295 26.73 -16.33 -28.76
C GLU A 295 27.20 -15.43 -29.91
N THR A 296 26.88 -14.12 -29.90
CA THR A 296 27.26 -13.24 -31.01
C THR A 296 28.74 -12.83 -30.97
N GLU A 297 29.38 -12.84 -32.13
CA GLU A 297 30.77 -12.38 -32.30
C GLU A 297 30.88 -10.88 -32.58
N SER A 298 29.76 -10.22 -32.96
CA SER A 298 29.74 -8.79 -33.27
C SER A 298 29.60 -7.92 -32.02
N GLN A 299 30.59 -7.05 -31.77
CA GLN A 299 30.58 -6.13 -30.64
C GLN A 299 29.39 -5.16 -30.66
N GLU A 300 28.95 -4.73 -31.85
CA GLU A 300 27.79 -3.82 -32.01
C GLU A 300 26.47 -4.52 -31.64
N GLN A 301 26.29 -5.77 -32.09
CA GLN A 301 25.11 -6.55 -31.72
C GLN A 301 25.12 -6.94 -30.24
N LYS A 302 26.28 -7.29 -29.70
CA LYS A 302 26.47 -7.58 -28.28
C LYS A 302 26.06 -6.39 -27.41
N GLN A 303 26.52 -5.19 -27.76
CA GLN A 303 26.16 -3.96 -27.07
C GLN A 303 24.65 -3.69 -27.16
N ASN A 304 24.04 -3.82 -28.33
CA ASN A 304 22.59 -3.62 -28.52
C ASN A 304 21.75 -4.62 -27.69
N TYR A 305 22.16 -5.90 -27.64
CA TYR A 305 21.48 -6.90 -26.81
C TYR A 305 21.63 -6.60 -25.33
N LEU A 306 22.82 -6.22 -24.86
CA LEU A 306 23.05 -5.84 -23.46
C LEU A 306 22.26 -4.59 -23.06
N GLU A 307 22.16 -3.58 -23.93
CA GLU A 307 21.30 -2.40 -23.72
C GLU A 307 19.82 -2.79 -23.61
N LYS A 308 19.35 -3.72 -24.44
CA LYS A 308 17.97 -4.25 -24.35
C LYS A 308 17.75 -5.10 -23.09
N VAL A 309 18.76 -5.85 -22.64
CA VAL A 309 18.75 -6.58 -21.36
C VAL A 309 18.62 -5.58 -20.22
N GLN A 310 19.44 -4.53 -20.20
CA GLN A 310 19.38 -3.48 -19.18
C GLN A 310 18.02 -2.78 -19.17
N GLY A 311 17.47 -2.45 -20.34
CA GLY A 311 16.13 -1.88 -20.45
C GLY A 311 15.03 -2.80 -19.92
N SER A 312 15.13 -4.10 -20.19
CA SER A 312 14.20 -5.13 -19.70
C SER A 312 14.31 -5.32 -18.19
N ALA A 313 15.53 -5.35 -17.64
CA ALA A 313 15.78 -5.47 -16.19
C ALA A 313 15.27 -4.24 -15.42
N THR A 314 15.51 -3.04 -15.95
CA THR A 314 15.02 -1.79 -15.37
C THR A 314 13.48 -1.77 -15.35
N SER A 315 12.84 -2.26 -16.42
CA SER A 315 11.38 -2.36 -16.52
C SER A 315 10.82 -3.37 -15.51
N LEU A 316 11.48 -4.52 -15.32
CA LEU A 316 11.09 -5.52 -14.33
C LEU A 316 11.24 -4.99 -12.90
N LEU A 317 12.34 -4.31 -12.59
CA LEU A 317 12.54 -3.71 -11.27
C LEU A 317 11.48 -2.65 -10.97
N SER A 318 11.13 -1.82 -11.96
CA SER A 318 10.02 -0.87 -11.85
C SER A 318 8.68 -1.57 -11.60
N LEU A 319 8.39 -2.67 -12.29
CA LEU A 319 7.20 -3.49 -12.05
C LEU A 319 7.17 -4.03 -10.60
N ILE A 320 8.27 -4.59 -10.12
CA ILE A 320 8.39 -5.11 -8.75
C ILE A 320 8.18 -4.00 -7.73
N ASN A 321 8.84 -2.86 -7.90
CA ASN A 321 8.67 -1.71 -7.01
C ASN A 321 7.22 -1.20 -7.00
N ASN A 322 6.55 -1.15 -8.15
CA ASN A 322 5.13 -0.79 -8.22
C ASN A 322 4.23 -1.80 -7.51
N ILE A 323 4.54 -3.10 -7.56
CA ILE A 323 3.81 -4.15 -6.82
C ILE A 323 4.03 -3.99 -5.31
N LEU A 324 5.26 -3.73 -4.89
CA LEU A 324 5.60 -3.49 -3.49
C LEU A 324 4.92 -2.24 -2.95
N ASP A 325 4.95 -1.15 -3.72
CA ASP A 325 4.24 0.08 -3.39
C ASP A 325 2.73 -0.18 -3.30
N PHE A 326 2.14 -0.89 -4.26
CA PHE A 326 0.73 -1.28 -4.19
C PHE A 326 0.41 -2.08 -2.92
N SER A 327 1.23 -3.07 -2.56
CA SER A 327 1.06 -3.88 -1.34
C SER A 327 1.15 -3.02 -0.08
N LYS A 328 2.12 -2.10 0.00
CA LYS A 328 2.25 -1.16 1.14
C LYS A 328 1.04 -0.24 1.24
N VAL A 329 0.50 0.19 0.10
CA VAL A 329 -0.70 1.02 0.05
C VAL A 329 -1.94 0.22 0.49
N GLU A 330 -2.08 -1.03 0.07
CA GLU A 330 -3.22 -1.90 0.41
C GLU A 330 -3.24 -2.28 1.90
N ASN A 331 -2.08 -2.53 2.49
CA ASN A 331 -1.95 -2.87 3.91
C ASN A 331 -1.97 -1.63 4.85
N GLU A 332 -2.25 -0.45 4.32
CA GLU A 332 -2.24 0.81 5.08
C GLU A 332 -0.88 1.22 5.68
N GLU A 333 0.21 0.58 5.27
CA GLU A 333 1.58 0.74 5.81
C GLU A 333 2.33 1.99 5.32
N ILE A 334 1.70 2.86 4.51
CA ILE A 334 2.36 4.09 4.05
C ILE A 334 2.46 5.09 5.20
N THR A 335 3.68 5.36 5.63
CA THR A 335 4.01 6.49 6.50
C THR A 335 4.23 7.74 5.65
N LEU A 336 3.41 8.77 5.87
CA LEU A 336 3.60 10.08 5.25
C LEU A 336 4.61 10.88 6.06
N THR A 337 5.58 11.47 5.38
CA THR A 337 6.55 12.38 5.99
C THR A 337 6.05 13.83 5.83
N HIS A 338 6.06 14.60 6.91
CA HIS A 338 5.75 16.03 6.87
C HIS A 338 7.03 16.83 7.03
N GLU A 339 7.68 17.14 5.91
CA GLU A 339 8.95 17.89 5.89
C GLU A 339 8.77 19.23 5.16
N PRO A 340 9.50 20.28 5.55
CA PRO A 340 9.52 21.53 4.80
C PRO A 340 10.25 21.36 3.46
N PHE A 341 9.66 21.83 2.38
CA PHE A 341 10.27 21.78 1.05
C PHE A 341 9.83 22.96 0.16
N THR A 342 10.47 23.11 -1.00
CA THR A 342 10.09 24.08 -2.04
C THR A 342 9.81 23.36 -3.36
N LEU A 343 8.93 23.92 -4.19
CA LEU A 343 8.61 23.32 -5.49
C LEU A 343 9.80 23.30 -6.45
N HIS A 344 10.76 24.21 -6.26
CA HIS A 344 11.95 24.34 -7.12
C HIS A 344 12.62 22.98 -7.41
N GLN A 345 12.93 22.21 -6.36
CA GLN A 345 13.61 20.92 -6.51
C GLN A 345 12.76 19.84 -7.20
N ILE A 346 11.43 19.88 -7.04
CA ILE A 346 10.52 18.93 -7.70
C ILE A 346 10.49 19.22 -9.20
N ILE A 347 10.29 20.48 -9.57
CA ILE A 347 10.14 20.90 -10.97
C ILE A 347 11.45 20.67 -11.75
N GLU A 348 12.59 21.03 -11.19
CA GLU A 348 13.92 20.75 -11.77
C GLU A 348 14.13 19.25 -12.02
N LYS A 349 13.87 18.42 -11.01
CA LYS A 349 14.04 16.97 -11.12
C LYS A 349 13.08 16.35 -12.15
N LEU A 350 11.86 16.87 -12.26
CA LEU A 350 10.91 16.43 -13.30
C LEU A 350 11.36 16.83 -14.71
N ALA A 351 11.90 18.05 -14.87
CA ALA A 351 12.42 18.51 -16.16
C ALA A 351 13.54 17.59 -16.63
N GLN A 352 14.55 17.35 -15.79
CA GLN A 352 15.71 16.51 -16.13
C GLN A 352 15.34 15.09 -16.57
N ILE A 353 14.38 14.45 -15.88
CA ILE A 353 13.98 13.08 -16.20
C ILE A 353 13.19 12.97 -17.50
N PHE A 354 12.27 13.91 -17.73
CA PHE A 354 11.34 13.80 -18.85
C PHE A 354 11.77 14.56 -20.11
N GLN A 355 12.75 15.46 -20.02
CA GLN A 355 13.29 16.21 -21.17
C GLN A 355 13.75 15.27 -22.29
N HIS A 356 14.60 14.29 -21.99
CA HIS A 356 15.08 13.36 -23.00
C HIS A 356 13.94 12.54 -23.63
N LYS A 357 12.98 12.09 -22.82
CA LYS A 357 11.85 11.25 -23.25
C LYS A 357 10.87 12.02 -24.12
N ALA A 358 10.59 13.28 -23.77
CA ALA A 358 9.80 14.20 -24.60
C ALA A 358 10.49 14.48 -25.93
N ARG A 359 11.81 14.70 -25.92
CA ARG A 359 12.64 14.91 -27.11
C ARG A 359 12.61 13.72 -28.07
N GLN A 360 12.79 12.49 -27.56
CA GLN A 360 12.74 11.28 -28.39
C GLN A 360 11.41 11.15 -29.15
N LYS A 361 10.30 11.56 -28.51
CA LYS A 361 8.97 11.57 -29.12
C LYS A 361 8.63 12.87 -29.88
N ARG A 362 9.54 13.86 -29.89
CA ARG A 362 9.31 15.20 -30.45
C ARG A 362 8.04 15.88 -29.89
N LEU A 363 7.80 15.70 -28.59
CA LEU A 363 6.66 16.30 -27.88
C LEU A 363 7.09 17.57 -27.16
N LYS A 364 6.20 18.57 -27.14
CA LYS A 364 6.40 19.81 -26.38
C LYS A 364 6.00 19.56 -24.92
N LEU A 365 6.97 19.38 -24.03
CA LEU A 365 6.73 19.30 -22.59
C LEU A 365 6.84 20.70 -21.98
N ILE A 366 5.80 21.18 -21.29
CA ILE A 366 5.70 22.56 -20.80
C ILE A 366 5.30 22.59 -19.33
N PHE A 367 6.00 23.38 -18.51
CA PHE A 367 5.70 23.56 -17.09
C PHE A 367 5.14 24.97 -16.82
N ASP A 368 3.81 25.07 -16.67
CA ASP A 368 3.04 26.28 -16.42
C ASP A 368 2.76 26.43 -14.91
N ILE A 369 3.72 26.99 -14.19
CA ILE A 369 3.64 27.19 -12.75
C ILE A 369 3.10 28.61 -12.50
N ARG A 370 2.07 28.78 -11.65
CA ARG A 370 1.43 30.08 -11.35
C ARG A 370 1.66 30.60 -9.93
N LEU A 371 2.64 30.06 -9.23
CA LEU A 371 3.08 30.49 -7.91
C LEU A 371 4.60 30.59 -7.85
N SER A 372 5.15 31.24 -6.83
CA SER A 372 6.60 31.31 -6.60
C SER A 372 7.17 29.92 -6.31
N LEU A 373 8.23 29.51 -7.01
CA LEU A 373 8.92 28.24 -6.73
C LEU A 373 9.61 28.25 -5.35
N ALA A 374 9.88 29.42 -4.79
CA ALA A 374 10.41 29.61 -3.44
C ALA A 374 9.34 29.55 -2.35
N THR A 375 8.06 29.34 -2.70
CA THR A 375 6.98 29.24 -1.70
C THR A 375 7.28 28.09 -0.72
N PRO A 376 7.43 28.36 0.59
CA PRO A 376 7.66 27.32 1.58
C PRO A 376 6.42 26.41 1.68
N CYS A 377 6.67 25.11 1.53
CA CYS A 377 5.65 24.06 1.57
C CYS A 377 5.94 23.10 2.72
N ILE A 378 4.90 22.45 3.27
CA ILE A 378 5.05 21.35 4.24
C ILE A 378 4.27 20.15 3.72
N GLY A 379 4.92 18.99 3.65
CA GLY A 379 4.31 17.73 3.23
C GLY A 379 5.32 16.72 2.72
N ASP A 380 4.84 15.65 2.09
CA ASP A 380 5.69 14.59 1.59
C ASP A 380 6.15 14.88 0.15
N LYS A 381 7.31 15.56 0.04
CA LYS A 381 7.94 15.88 -1.25
C LYS A 381 8.07 14.64 -2.16
N ASN A 382 8.45 13.49 -1.59
CA ASN A 382 8.75 12.28 -2.35
C ASN A 382 7.47 11.65 -2.92
N LYS A 383 6.38 11.62 -2.15
CA LYS A 383 5.09 11.10 -2.64
C LYS A 383 4.45 12.01 -3.67
N ILE A 384 4.53 13.33 -3.51
CA ILE A 384 4.07 14.29 -4.53
C ILE A 384 4.85 14.09 -5.84
N TYR A 385 6.17 14.00 -5.72
CA TYR A 385 7.04 13.72 -6.86
C TYR A 385 6.70 12.39 -7.54
N GLN A 386 6.44 11.32 -6.78
CA GLN A 386 6.02 10.01 -7.30
C GLN A 386 4.71 10.09 -8.11
N VAL A 387 3.70 10.84 -7.61
CA VAL A 387 2.45 11.05 -8.32
C VAL A 387 2.69 11.78 -9.65
N LEU A 388 3.49 12.85 -9.64
CA LEU A 388 3.79 13.64 -10.83
C LEU A 388 4.59 12.85 -11.89
N VAL A 389 5.57 12.04 -11.47
CA VAL A 389 6.32 11.14 -12.36
C VAL A 389 5.38 10.18 -13.08
N ASN A 390 4.43 9.58 -12.37
CA ASN A 390 3.46 8.67 -12.97
C ASN A 390 2.51 9.37 -13.95
N LEU A 391 1.99 10.55 -13.58
CA LEU A 391 1.06 11.29 -14.44
C LEU A 391 1.74 11.83 -15.71
N ILE A 392 2.92 12.46 -15.59
CA ILE A 392 3.69 12.97 -16.75
C ILE A 392 4.18 11.81 -17.62
N GLY A 393 4.61 10.71 -17.00
CA GLY A 393 5.01 9.50 -17.70
C GLY A 393 3.87 8.91 -18.54
N ASN A 394 2.64 8.89 -18.01
CA ASN A 394 1.46 8.44 -18.74
C ASN A 394 1.09 9.42 -19.87
N ALA A 395 1.08 10.73 -19.62
CA ALA A 395 0.83 11.73 -20.64
C ALA A 395 1.78 11.58 -21.84
N LEU A 396 3.10 11.59 -21.60
CA LEU A 396 4.10 11.40 -22.67
C LEU A 396 3.96 10.06 -23.39
N LYS A 397 3.49 9.03 -22.69
CA LYS A 397 3.29 7.70 -23.26
C LYS A 397 2.13 7.66 -24.25
N PHE A 398 0.99 8.28 -23.93
CA PHE A 398 -0.25 8.22 -24.71
C PHE A 398 -0.42 9.37 -25.71
N THR A 399 0.52 10.33 -25.72
CA THR A 399 0.62 11.35 -26.76
C THR A 399 1.64 10.93 -27.82
N ASP A 400 1.25 11.01 -29.09
CA ASP A 400 2.13 10.76 -30.25
C ASP A 400 2.60 12.08 -30.88
N LYS A 401 1.75 13.12 -30.94
CA LYS A 401 2.07 14.47 -31.42
C LYS A 401 1.35 15.53 -30.57
N GLY A 402 1.92 16.74 -30.49
CA GLY A 402 1.34 17.86 -29.74
C GLY A 402 2.14 18.19 -28.49
N PHE A 403 1.45 18.38 -27.35
CA PHE A 403 2.09 18.82 -26.11
C PHE A 403 1.59 18.07 -24.87
N VAL A 404 2.44 18.11 -23.85
CA VAL A 404 2.13 17.69 -22.48
C VAL A 404 2.41 18.89 -21.57
N LYS A 405 1.44 19.28 -20.76
CA LYS A 405 1.54 20.43 -19.86
C LYS A 405 1.38 20.02 -18.41
N LEU A 406 2.35 20.36 -17.56
CA LEU A 406 2.19 20.39 -16.11
C LEU A 406 1.77 21.79 -15.70
N PHE A 407 0.62 21.90 -15.06
CA PHE A 407 0.05 23.14 -14.56
C PHE A 407 -0.03 23.11 -13.03
N VAL A 408 0.49 24.14 -12.36
CA VAL A 408 0.45 24.23 -10.90
C VAL A 408 -0.07 25.60 -10.47
N LYS A 409 -1.08 25.62 -9.60
CA LYS A 409 -1.64 26.85 -9.04
C LYS A 409 -1.96 26.71 -7.55
N GLU A 410 -1.95 27.82 -6.84
CA GLU A 410 -2.47 27.91 -5.48
C GLU A 410 -4.00 27.86 -5.48
N LYS A 411 -4.59 27.18 -4.48
CA LYS A 411 -6.03 27.16 -4.22
C LYS A 411 -6.29 26.92 -2.72
N ASP A 412 -6.97 27.86 -2.06
CA ASP A 412 -7.45 27.73 -0.66
C ASP A 412 -6.36 27.28 0.35
N ASN A 413 -5.18 27.93 0.35
CA ASN A 413 -3.97 27.54 1.10
C ASN A 413 -3.41 26.14 0.77
N GLY A 414 -3.95 25.47 -0.24
CA GLY A 414 -3.43 24.26 -0.86
C GLY A 414 -2.84 24.52 -2.24
N MET A 415 -2.43 23.44 -2.91
CA MET A 415 -1.91 23.48 -4.27
C MET A 415 -2.67 22.52 -5.17
N THR A 416 -3.04 22.99 -6.36
CA THR A 416 -3.61 22.17 -7.43
C THR A 416 -2.52 21.89 -8.47
N PHE A 417 -2.28 20.60 -8.71
CA PHE A 417 -1.45 20.09 -9.80
C PHE A 417 -2.37 19.54 -10.88
N CYS A 418 -2.07 19.83 -12.15
CA CYS A 418 -2.79 19.29 -13.29
C CYS A 418 -1.80 18.89 -14.37
N VAL A 419 -1.86 17.65 -14.84
CA VAL A 419 -1.11 17.16 -16.00
C VAL A 419 -2.10 16.95 -17.13
N SER A 420 -1.94 17.70 -18.21
CA SER A 420 -2.79 17.59 -19.40
C SER A 420 -1.98 17.22 -20.63
N ASP A 421 -2.58 16.47 -21.54
CA ASP A 421 -1.97 16.02 -22.78
C ASP A 421 -2.96 16.08 -23.94
N THR A 422 -2.43 16.15 -25.17
CA THR A 422 -3.22 16.15 -26.43
C THR A 422 -3.24 14.77 -27.10
N GLY A 423 -3.17 13.70 -26.31
CA GLY A 423 -3.10 12.32 -26.79
C GLY A 423 -4.45 11.73 -27.18
N ILE A 424 -4.52 10.40 -27.17
CA ILE A 424 -5.69 9.63 -27.63
C ILE A 424 -6.97 9.87 -26.80
N GLY A 425 -6.85 10.41 -25.59
CA GLY A 425 -7.97 10.56 -24.65
C GLY A 425 -8.56 9.24 -24.16
N ILE A 426 -9.61 9.33 -23.33
CA ILE A 426 -10.24 8.19 -22.65
C ILE A 426 -11.76 8.26 -22.85
N SER A 427 -12.37 7.16 -23.31
CA SER A 427 -13.83 7.04 -23.47
C SER A 427 -14.57 6.96 -22.13
N ASP A 428 -15.84 7.38 -22.09
CA ASP A 428 -16.63 7.41 -20.86
C ASP A 428 -16.76 6.05 -20.16
N GLU A 429 -16.85 4.96 -20.93
CA GLU A 429 -16.91 3.59 -20.40
C GLU A 429 -15.66 3.21 -19.59
N HIS A 430 -14.49 3.73 -19.97
CA HIS A 430 -13.21 3.40 -19.33
C HIS A 430 -12.84 4.36 -18.19
N LYS A 431 -13.47 5.54 -18.09
CA LYS A 431 -13.16 6.54 -17.04
C LYS A 431 -13.35 5.99 -15.63
N GLU A 432 -14.45 5.26 -15.38
CA GLU A 432 -14.74 4.71 -14.05
C GLU A 432 -13.80 3.55 -13.67
N LYS A 433 -13.34 2.78 -14.65
CA LYS A 433 -12.51 1.59 -14.42
C LYS A 433 -11.01 1.91 -14.34
N LEU A 434 -10.57 3.07 -14.83
CA LEU A 434 -9.16 3.45 -14.95
C LEU A 434 -8.38 3.47 -13.62
N PHE A 435 -9.08 3.76 -12.51
CA PHE A 435 -8.47 3.81 -11.18
C PHE A 435 -8.49 2.47 -10.45
N ASN A 436 -9.13 1.45 -11.03
CA ASN A 436 -9.07 0.10 -10.50
C ASN A 436 -7.69 -0.48 -10.81
N ALA A 437 -7.10 -1.13 -9.82
CA ALA A 437 -5.81 -1.78 -10.00
C ALA A 437 -5.89 -2.81 -11.15
N PHE A 438 -4.86 -2.84 -12.00
CA PHE A 438 -4.70 -3.80 -13.10
C PHE A 438 -5.68 -3.65 -14.27
N VAL A 439 -6.49 -2.59 -14.30
CA VAL A 439 -7.31 -2.28 -15.47
C VAL A 439 -6.47 -1.54 -16.52
N GLN A 440 -6.40 -2.10 -17.73
CA GLN A 440 -5.79 -1.48 -18.90
C GLN A 440 -6.88 -1.03 -19.89
N ALA A 441 -6.65 0.07 -20.61
CA ALA A 441 -7.68 0.80 -21.34
C ALA A 441 -8.21 0.12 -22.63
N ASP A 442 -7.54 -0.90 -23.18
CA ASP A 442 -8.00 -1.79 -24.28
C ASP A 442 -6.85 -2.78 -24.63
N PRO A 443 -7.09 -4.04 -25.03
CA PRO A 443 -6.04 -4.94 -25.53
C PRO A 443 -5.23 -4.40 -26.73
N SER A 444 -5.80 -3.48 -27.51
CA SER A 444 -5.12 -2.81 -28.64
C SER A 444 -4.15 -1.71 -28.19
N ILE A 445 -4.56 -0.91 -27.20
CA ILE A 445 -3.74 0.15 -26.56
C ILE A 445 -2.63 -0.48 -25.72
N SER A 446 -2.94 -1.57 -25.00
CA SER A 446 -1.96 -2.32 -24.20
C SER A 446 -0.85 -2.92 -25.07
N ARG A 447 -1.17 -3.42 -26.27
CA ARG A 447 -0.15 -3.92 -27.22
C ARG A 447 0.76 -2.84 -27.78
N LYS A 448 0.27 -1.61 -27.98
CA LYS A 448 1.06 -0.51 -28.56
C LYS A 448 1.90 0.23 -27.50
N TYR A 449 1.37 0.40 -26.29
CA TYR A 449 1.99 1.24 -25.26
C TYR A 449 2.43 0.46 -23.99
N GLY A 450 1.90 -0.75 -23.75
CA GLY A 450 2.19 -1.56 -22.55
C GLY A 450 1.70 -0.93 -21.24
N GLY A 451 2.02 -1.52 -20.09
CA GLY A 451 1.89 -0.88 -18.76
C GLY A 451 1.16 -1.72 -17.71
N THR A 452 1.59 -1.60 -16.46
CA THR A 452 1.20 -2.50 -15.37
C THR A 452 -0.23 -2.31 -14.86
N GLY A 453 -0.93 -1.25 -15.27
CA GLY A 453 -2.26 -0.87 -14.74
C GLY A 453 -2.25 -0.45 -13.26
N LEU A 454 -1.07 -0.37 -12.63
CA LEU A 454 -0.93 -0.05 -11.21
C LEU A 454 -0.77 1.46 -10.95
N GLY A 455 -0.04 2.17 -11.83
CA GLY A 455 0.41 3.54 -11.56
C GLY A 455 -0.71 4.52 -11.17
N LEU A 456 -1.85 4.49 -11.89
CA LEU A 456 -2.97 5.38 -11.59
C LEU A 456 -3.72 5.03 -10.30
N SER A 457 -3.84 3.73 -9.99
CA SER A 457 -4.44 3.27 -8.73
C SER A 457 -3.58 3.68 -7.53
N ILE A 458 -2.24 3.59 -7.66
CA ILE A 458 -1.28 4.07 -6.65
C ILE A 458 -1.38 5.59 -6.52
N CYS A 459 -1.41 6.34 -7.64
CA CYS A 459 -1.57 7.79 -7.60
C CYS A 459 -2.84 8.22 -6.87
N LYS A 460 -3.98 7.60 -7.16
CA LYS A 460 -5.26 7.91 -6.50
C LYS A 460 -5.14 7.71 -4.98
N ARG A 461 -4.64 6.56 -4.55
CA ARG A 461 -4.52 6.24 -3.12
C ARG A 461 -3.48 7.14 -2.40
N LEU A 462 -2.36 7.45 -3.03
CA LEU A 462 -1.37 8.39 -2.47
C LEU A 462 -1.96 9.80 -2.30
N VAL A 463 -2.70 10.28 -3.30
CA VAL A 463 -3.38 11.58 -3.23
C VAL A 463 -4.45 11.58 -2.14
N GLU A 464 -5.27 10.52 -2.04
CA GLU A 464 -6.28 10.37 -0.98
C GLU A 464 -5.65 10.33 0.42
N ARG A 465 -4.48 9.69 0.57
CA ARG A 465 -3.72 9.68 1.84
C ARG A 465 -3.16 11.06 2.19
N MET A 466 -2.82 11.89 1.21
CA MET A 466 -2.42 13.29 1.41
C MET A 466 -3.62 14.25 1.51
N ASP A 467 -4.79 13.75 1.92
CA ASP A 467 -6.06 14.47 2.04
C ASP A 467 -6.52 15.20 0.75
N GLY A 468 -6.05 14.72 -0.40
CA GLY A 468 -6.40 15.25 -1.70
C GLY A 468 -7.43 14.41 -2.46
N LYS A 469 -7.84 14.92 -3.62
CA LYS A 469 -8.68 14.19 -4.57
C LYS A 469 -8.14 14.28 -5.99
N LEU A 470 -7.94 13.12 -6.62
CA LEU A 470 -7.54 13.01 -8.03
C LEU A 470 -8.79 13.00 -8.93
N ASN A 471 -8.84 13.90 -9.89
CA ASN A 471 -9.92 14.09 -10.86
C ASN A 471 -9.40 13.90 -12.28
N LEU A 472 -10.27 13.45 -13.19
CA LEU A 472 -9.97 13.22 -14.60
C LEU A 472 -11.01 13.93 -15.47
N VAL A 473 -10.53 14.72 -16.43
CA VAL A 473 -11.30 15.23 -17.55
C VAL A 473 -10.64 14.72 -18.83
N SER A 474 -11.38 14.04 -19.70
CA SER A 474 -10.82 13.53 -20.95
C SER A 474 -11.90 13.34 -22.00
N THR A 475 -11.56 13.59 -23.25
CA THR A 475 -12.39 13.34 -24.42
C THR A 475 -11.58 12.50 -25.40
N SER A 476 -12.20 11.43 -25.94
CA SER A 476 -11.53 10.57 -26.92
C SER A 476 -11.11 11.37 -28.16
N GLY A 477 -9.83 11.33 -28.50
CA GLY A 477 -9.23 12.05 -29.63
C GLY A 477 -8.74 13.47 -29.33
N GLU A 478 -9.11 14.06 -28.19
CA GLU A 478 -8.69 15.43 -27.79
C GLU A 478 -7.68 15.44 -26.63
N GLY A 479 -7.52 14.30 -25.94
CA GLY A 479 -6.53 14.12 -24.88
C GLY A 479 -7.13 13.97 -23.47
N SER A 480 -6.27 14.04 -22.45
CA SER A 480 -6.63 13.83 -21.05
C SER A 480 -6.04 14.89 -20.14
N ALA A 481 -6.72 15.19 -19.05
CA ALA A 481 -6.28 16.10 -17.99
C ALA A 481 -6.54 15.47 -16.62
N PHE A 482 -5.45 15.11 -15.93
CA PHE A 482 -5.46 14.58 -14.57
C PHE A 482 -5.11 15.70 -13.59
N SER A 483 -6.00 15.99 -12.64
CA SER A 483 -5.78 17.05 -11.66
C SER A 483 -5.97 16.57 -10.24
N PHE A 484 -5.13 17.01 -9.32
CA PHE A 484 -5.32 16.77 -7.89
C PHE A 484 -5.03 18.04 -7.10
N THR A 485 -5.73 18.20 -5.98
CA THR A 485 -5.52 19.31 -5.04
C THR A 485 -5.13 18.75 -3.69
N LEU A 486 -4.03 19.26 -3.14
CA LEU A 486 -3.56 18.92 -1.80
C LEU A 486 -3.81 20.11 -0.87
N PRO A 487 -4.60 19.95 0.21
CA PRO A 487 -4.90 21.02 1.15
C PRO A 487 -3.70 21.35 2.04
N ALA A 488 -3.68 22.57 2.61
CA ALA A 488 -2.74 23.00 3.66
C ALA A 488 -1.23 22.82 3.35
N LEU A 489 -0.87 22.81 2.07
CA LEU A 489 0.49 22.53 1.62
C LEU A 489 1.39 23.77 1.71
N ILE A 490 0.81 24.97 1.65
CA ILE A 490 1.53 26.25 1.67
C ILE A 490 1.67 26.72 3.12
N HIS A 491 2.91 26.94 3.58
CA HIS A 491 3.20 27.41 4.93
C HIS A 491 3.61 28.88 4.96
N ARG A 492 2.68 29.80 5.21
CA ARG A 492 2.95 31.25 5.20
C ARG A 492 3.50 31.78 6.54
N GLU A 493 4.62 31.25 7.04
CA GLU A 493 5.34 31.84 8.18
C GLU A 493 6.69 32.44 7.77
N GLY A 494 6.66 33.61 7.14
CA GLY A 494 7.86 34.38 6.81
C GLY A 494 7.51 35.66 6.04
N ARG A 495 8.30 36.73 6.20
CA ARG A 495 8.23 37.89 5.31
C ARG A 495 8.51 37.40 3.88
N PRO A 496 7.82 37.92 2.85
CA PRO A 496 8.14 37.60 1.46
C PRO A 496 9.63 37.91 1.23
N GLU A 497 10.39 36.93 0.74
CA GLU A 497 11.71 37.20 0.20
C GLU A 497 11.57 38.26 -0.87
N GLU A 498 12.39 39.32 -0.79
CA GLU A 498 12.44 40.36 -1.81
C GLU A 498 12.72 39.70 -3.16
N ALA A 499 11.79 39.87 -4.10
CA ALA A 499 11.94 39.38 -5.46
C ALA A 499 13.27 39.88 -6.02
N VAL A 500 14.14 38.96 -6.43
CA VAL A 500 15.37 39.32 -7.14
C VAL A 500 14.91 39.98 -8.45
N SER A 501 15.03 41.31 -8.53
CA SER A 501 14.83 42.06 -9.77
C SER A 501 16.10 41.87 -10.60
N ILE A 502 16.07 40.90 -11.52
CA ILE A 502 17.26 40.43 -12.23
C ILE A 502 17.55 41.31 -13.47
N THR A 503 16.53 41.96 -14.06
CA THR A 503 16.68 42.91 -15.16
C THR A 503 15.52 43.92 -15.19
N SER A 504 15.81 45.22 -15.36
CA SER A 504 14.79 46.26 -15.62
C SER A 504 14.33 46.33 -17.08
N ASP A 505 14.96 45.57 -17.97
CA ASP A 505 14.76 45.66 -19.40
C ASP A 505 13.61 44.73 -19.88
N PRO A 506 12.69 45.22 -20.71
CA PRO A 506 11.63 44.40 -21.27
C PRO A 506 12.18 43.39 -22.29
N LEU A 507 11.74 42.14 -22.17
CA LEU A 507 12.04 41.03 -23.08
C LEU A 507 11.01 40.98 -24.21
N LEU A 508 11.50 40.85 -25.44
CA LEU A 508 10.67 40.52 -26.60
C LEU A 508 10.80 39.03 -26.92
N CYS A 509 9.70 38.31 -27.04
CA CYS A 509 9.70 36.93 -27.56
C CYS A 509 9.01 36.88 -28.91
N VAL A 510 9.71 36.36 -29.92
CA VAL A 510 9.19 36.21 -31.28
C VAL A 510 8.92 34.72 -31.55
N SER A 511 7.69 34.37 -31.92
CA SER A 511 7.35 33.01 -32.34
C SER A 511 7.10 32.96 -33.85
N LEU A 512 7.76 32.02 -34.55
CA LEU A 512 7.60 31.84 -36.00
C LEU A 512 6.38 31.00 -36.38
N ASN A 513 5.84 30.23 -35.44
CA ASN A 513 4.80 29.24 -35.71
C ASN A 513 3.78 29.22 -34.57
N GLU A 514 2.50 29.01 -34.90
CA GLU A 514 1.40 28.88 -33.94
C GLU A 514 1.65 27.79 -32.89
N ASP A 515 2.37 26.75 -33.30
CA ASP A 515 2.74 25.62 -32.47
C ASP A 515 3.57 25.96 -31.22
N MET A 516 4.18 27.15 -31.20
CA MET A 516 4.97 27.68 -30.10
C MET A 516 4.22 28.74 -29.26
N HIS A 517 3.00 29.14 -29.64
CA HIS A 517 2.23 30.14 -28.88
C HIS A 517 2.01 29.74 -27.42
N SER A 518 1.64 28.48 -27.17
CA SER A 518 1.46 27.99 -25.78
C SER A 518 2.75 28.00 -24.97
N VAL A 519 3.92 27.90 -25.63
CA VAL A 519 5.23 28.03 -24.95
C VAL A 519 5.49 29.49 -24.60
N CYS A 520 5.20 30.41 -25.52
CA CYS A 520 5.31 31.86 -25.30
C CYS A 520 4.37 32.38 -24.21
N ASP A 521 3.13 31.86 -24.12
CA ASP A 521 2.20 32.20 -23.04
C ASP A 521 2.78 31.81 -21.67
N VAL A 522 3.37 30.62 -21.57
CA VAL A 522 3.99 30.13 -20.33
C VAL A 522 5.26 30.89 -19.98
N LEU A 523 6.06 31.29 -20.97
CA LEU A 523 7.17 32.23 -20.78
C LEU A 523 6.66 33.55 -20.20
N GLY A 524 5.59 34.11 -20.77
CA GLY A 524 4.97 35.34 -20.28
C GLY A 524 4.51 35.25 -18.82
N HIS A 525 3.83 34.16 -18.44
CA HIS A 525 3.45 33.92 -17.04
C HIS A 525 4.69 33.80 -16.12
N THR A 526 5.74 33.12 -16.58
CA THR A 526 6.98 32.93 -15.82
C THR A 526 7.72 34.25 -15.59
N PHE A 527 7.90 35.06 -16.64
CA PHE A 527 8.55 36.36 -16.53
C PHE A 527 7.72 37.37 -15.74
N SER A 528 6.39 37.37 -15.90
CA SER A 528 5.49 38.19 -15.07
C SER A 528 5.64 37.88 -13.59
N ARG A 529 5.74 36.59 -13.22
CA ARG A 529 6.04 36.17 -11.84
C ARG A 529 7.41 36.65 -11.36
N LEU A 530 8.41 36.65 -12.23
CA LEU A 530 9.76 37.16 -11.95
C LEU A 530 9.85 38.69 -12.02
N HIS A 531 8.73 39.39 -12.22
CA HIS A 531 8.66 40.85 -12.35
C HIS A 531 9.51 41.41 -13.51
N ILE A 532 9.64 40.64 -14.60
CA ILE A 532 10.32 41.03 -15.83
C ILE A 532 9.27 41.34 -16.90
N GLY A 533 9.38 42.50 -17.56
CA GLY A 533 8.48 42.86 -18.65
C GLY A 533 8.63 41.91 -19.82
N PHE A 534 7.53 41.40 -20.36
CA PHE A 534 7.54 40.43 -21.46
C PHE A 534 6.49 40.81 -22.52
N THR A 535 6.92 40.86 -23.78
CA THR A 535 6.05 41.07 -24.93
C THR A 535 6.18 39.91 -25.89
N HIS A 536 5.06 39.25 -26.20
CA HIS A 536 5.01 38.22 -27.24
C HIS A 536 4.61 38.84 -28.57
N HIS A 537 5.40 38.59 -29.60
CA HIS A 537 5.16 39.01 -30.97
C HIS A 537 5.10 37.77 -31.87
N LYS A 538 4.02 37.65 -32.65
CA LYS A 538 3.89 36.59 -33.63
C LYS A 538 4.49 37.06 -34.93
N TRP A 539 5.31 36.23 -35.56
CA TRP A 539 6.00 36.57 -36.81
C TRP A 539 5.03 36.98 -37.94
N GLU A 540 3.81 36.44 -37.93
CA GLU A 540 2.77 36.68 -38.93
C GLU A 540 2.05 38.03 -38.76
N GLU A 541 2.20 38.72 -37.62
CA GLU A 541 1.46 39.94 -37.27
C GLU A 541 2.39 41.17 -37.22
N ALA A 542 2.16 42.19 -38.06
CA ALA A 542 2.86 43.50 -38.07
C ALA A 542 4.41 43.44 -38.27
N PRO A 543 5.07 44.54 -38.71
CA PRO A 543 6.53 44.55 -38.78
C PRO A 543 7.16 44.43 -37.39
N LEU A 544 8.26 43.68 -37.30
CA LEU A 544 9.07 43.55 -36.09
C LEU A 544 9.39 44.94 -35.49
N PRO A 545 9.38 45.10 -34.16
CA PRO A 545 9.77 46.35 -33.53
C PRO A 545 11.21 46.74 -33.91
N THR A 546 11.45 48.04 -34.07
CA THR A 546 12.75 48.55 -34.54
C THR A 546 13.89 48.41 -33.53
N PHE A 547 13.58 48.26 -32.25
CA PHE A 547 14.57 48.13 -31.17
C PHE A 547 14.02 47.33 -29.98
N SER A 548 14.83 46.44 -29.41
CA SER A 548 14.56 45.70 -28.17
C SER A 548 15.85 45.55 -27.36
N ALA A 549 15.74 45.58 -26.03
CA ALA A 549 16.89 45.43 -25.14
C ALA A 549 17.44 43.99 -25.14
N LYS A 550 16.56 42.98 -25.17
CA LYS A 550 16.89 41.55 -25.36
C LYS A 550 15.75 40.83 -26.07
N THR A 551 16.07 39.99 -27.05
CA THR A 551 15.08 39.21 -27.79
C THR A 551 15.28 37.70 -27.60
N LEU A 552 14.17 36.99 -27.38
CA LEU A 552 14.04 35.54 -27.38
C LEU A 552 13.33 35.11 -28.66
N ILE A 553 13.74 33.99 -29.26
CA ILE A 553 13.04 33.40 -30.40
C ILE A 553 12.55 32.01 -30.02
N ALA A 554 11.26 31.76 -30.21
CA ALA A 554 10.65 30.46 -30.00
C ALA A 554 10.51 29.72 -31.35
N LEU A 555 11.24 28.60 -31.50
CA LEU A 555 11.27 27.78 -32.71
C LEU A 555 10.72 26.38 -32.44
N SER A 556 9.90 25.87 -33.36
CA SER A 556 9.44 24.48 -33.34
C SER A 556 10.55 23.51 -33.78
N ASP A 557 10.26 22.21 -33.84
CA ASP A 557 11.17 21.22 -34.43
C ASP A 557 11.11 21.16 -35.97
N THR A 558 10.21 21.92 -36.60
CA THR A 558 9.95 21.91 -38.04
C THR A 558 11.12 22.51 -38.83
N PRO A 559 11.70 21.79 -39.81
CA PRO A 559 12.84 22.29 -40.59
C PRO A 559 12.63 23.66 -41.25
N SER A 560 11.44 23.92 -41.80
CA SER A 560 11.13 25.20 -42.47
C SER A 560 11.24 26.42 -41.55
N ASP A 561 10.93 26.26 -40.26
CA ASP A 561 11.02 27.36 -39.29
C ASP A 561 12.48 27.74 -39.04
N TRP A 562 13.37 26.74 -39.04
CA TRP A 562 14.82 26.93 -38.89
C TRP A 562 15.44 27.53 -40.14
N ASP A 563 15.02 27.10 -41.33
CA ASP A 563 15.48 27.67 -42.60
C ASP A 563 15.07 29.15 -42.71
N THR A 564 13.81 29.46 -42.40
CA THR A 564 13.29 30.84 -42.38
C THR A 564 14.05 31.71 -41.38
N PHE A 565 14.29 31.19 -40.17
CA PHE A 565 15.07 31.90 -39.16
C PHE A 565 16.52 32.16 -39.62
N TYR A 566 17.17 31.15 -40.21
CA TYR A 566 18.53 31.23 -40.71
C TYR A 566 18.68 32.28 -41.82
N GLU A 567 17.77 32.28 -42.81
CA GLU A 567 17.76 33.29 -43.88
C GLU A 567 17.64 34.72 -43.33
N GLN A 568 16.77 34.93 -42.35
CA GLN A 568 16.54 36.24 -41.73
C GLN A 568 17.69 36.69 -40.83
N LEU A 569 18.34 35.74 -40.15
CA LEU A 569 19.56 35.98 -39.38
C LEU A 569 20.68 36.51 -40.30
N HIS A 570 20.87 35.87 -41.46
CA HIS A 570 21.85 36.31 -42.46
C HIS A 570 21.46 37.61 -43.18
N ALA A 571 20.17 37.89 -43.34
CA ALA A 571 19.67 39.17 -43.85
C ALA A 571 19.82 40.32 -42.83
N GLY A 572 20.23 40.04 -41.59
CA GLY A 572 20.49 41.05 -40.56
C GLY A 572 19.23 41.57 -39.84
N ALA A 573 18.09 40.89 -39.96
CA ALA A 573 16.81 41.30 -39.38
C ALA A 573 16.85 41.43 -37.85
N PHE A 574 17.75 40.71 -37.18
CA PHE A 574 17.88 40.68 -35.72
C PHE A 574 19.02 41.57 -35.18
N ASN A 575 19.76 42.27 -36.04
CA ASN A 575 20.90 43.10 -35.62
C ASN A 575 20.50 44.25 -34.69
N SER A 576 19.29 44.79 -34.86
CA SER A 576 18.75 45.87 -34.00
C SER A 576 17.98 45.35 -32.76
N LEU A 577 17.82 44.04 -32.62
CA LEU A 577 16.95 43.40 -31.62
C LEU A 577 17.70 42.71 -30.48
N ASN A 578 19.04 42.73 -30.47
CA ASN A 578 19.89 42.13 -29.44
C ASN A 578 19.45 40.70 -29.05
N LEU A 579 19.55 39.77 -30.01
CA LEU A 579 19.13 38.39 -29.85
C LEU A 579 19.94 37.68 -28.75
N ALA A 580 19.25 37.18 -27.73
CA ALA A 580 19.86 36.60 -26.53
C ALA A 580 19.80 35.06 -26.49
N ALA A 581 18.64 34.48 -26.80
CA ALA A 581 18.45 33.03 -26.74
C ALA A 581 17.35 32.49 -27.68
N ILE A 582 17.43 31.20 -27.98
CA ILE A 582 16.45 30.44 -28.75
C ILE A 582 15.79 29.41 -27.83
N VAL A 583 14.46 29.37 -27.80
CA VAL A 583 13.66 28.39 -27.05
C VAL A 583 13.14 27.34 -28.03
N THR A 584 13.46 26.07 -27.82
CA THR A 584 13.11 24.99 -28.76
C THR A 584 12.92 23.62 -28.09
N PRO A 585 12.09 22.71 -28.64
CA PRO A 585 12.06 21.30 -28.23
C PRO A 585 13.27 20.47 -28.69
N LEU A 586 14.13 21.01 -29.56
CA LEU A 586 15.37 20.35 -30.00
C LEU A 586 16.46 20.42 -28.93
N ASN A 587 17.45 19.52 -28.99
CA ASN A 587 18.63 19.65 -28.14
C ASN A 587 19.60 20.71 -28.69
N THR A 588 20.52 21.14 -27.82
CA THR A 588 21.55 22.11 -28.15
C THR A 588 22.36 21.71 -29.38
N ASP A 589 22.81 20.46 -29.48
CA ASP A 589 23.62 20.00 -30.62
C ASP A 589 22.86 20.07 -31.96
N GLU A 590 21.58 19.69 -31.99
CA GLU A 590 20.79 19.74 -33.23
C GLU A 590 20.41 21.17 -33.61
N ALA A 591 20.09 22.02 -32.63
CA ALA A 591 19.90 23.45 -32.86
C ALA A 591 21.17 24.10 -33.45
N VAL A 592 22.34 23.83 -32.86
CA VAL A 592 23.64 24.33 -33.36
C VAL A 592 23.90 23.85 -34.78
N ARG A 593 23.62 22.57 -35.10
CA ARG A 593 23.76 22.05 -36.48
C ARG A 593 22.87 22.76 -37.49
N ARG A 594 21.67 23.21 -37.08
CA ARG A 594 20.74 23.91 -37.97
C ARG A 594 21.10 25.38 -38.20
N ILE A 595 21.73 26.05 -37.23
CA ILE A 595 22.14 27.47 -37.34
C ILE A 595 23.58 27.60 -37.88
N GLY A 596 24.42 26.59 -37.72
CA GLY A 596 25.85 26.63 -38.05
C GLY A 596 26.71 27.20 -36.91
N GLU A 597 27.92 26.63 -36.73
CA GLU A 597 28.80 26.92 -35.57
C GLU A 597 29.20 28.40 -35.45
N ALA A 598 29.43 29.09 -36.58
CA ALA A 598 29.92 30.47 -36.59
C ALA A 598 28.92 31.52 -36.05
N SER A 599 27.62 31.18 -36.02
CA SER A 599 26.55 32.07 -35.54
C SER A 599 26.15 31.79 -34.08
N CYS A 600 26.62 30.68 -33.48
CA CYS A 600 26.22 30.24 -32.13
C CYS A 600 27.07 30.81 -30.99
N ASP A 601 28.27 31.36 -31.26
CA ASP A 601 29.16 31.88 -30.21
C ASP A 601 28.55 33.02 -29.35
N LYS A 602 27.41 33.57 -29.77
CA LYS A 602 26.66 34.63 -29.07
C LYS A 602 25.24 34.24 -28.61
N LEU A 603 24.76 33.04 -28.94
CA LEU A 603 23.34 32.66 -28.76
C LEU A 603 23.19 31.49 -27.78
N HIS A 604 22.35 31.66 -26.76
CA HIS A 604 22.02 30.57 -25.84
C HIS A 604 20.85 29.72 -26.37
N ILE A 605 20.93 28.40 -26.23
CA ILE A 605 19.81 27.49 -26.54
C ILE A 605 19.13 27.08 -25.24
N ILE A 606 17.80 27.23 -25.19
CA ILE A 606 16.94 26.87 -24.07
C ILE A 606 16.04 25.72 -24.51
N GLU A 607 16.29 24.55 -23.95
CA GLU A 607 15.55 23.32 -24.26
C GLU A 607 14.21 23.23 -23.48
N LEU A 608 13.19 22.60 -24.07
CA LEU A 608 11.92 22.31 -23.38
C LEU A 608 11.97 20.98 -22.59
N PRO A 609 11.35 20.88 -21.39
CA PRO A 609 10.74 21.97 -20.63
C PRO A 609 11.82 22.87 -20.01
N PHE A 610 11.65 24.19 -20.13
CA PHE A 610 12.51 25.14 -19.44
C PHE A 610 12.14 25.25 -17.96
N THR A 611 13.09 25.68 -17.13
CA THR A 611 12.88 26.01 -15.72
C THR A 611 13.28 27.47 -15.49
N GLU A 612 12.91 28.04 -14.34
CA GLU A 612 13.36 29.39 -14.00
C GLU A 612 14.89 29.50 -14.00
N HIS A 613 15.58 28.44 -13.55
CA HIS A 613 17.03 28.41 -13.53
C HIS A 613 17.63 28.49 -14.94
N THR A 614 17.12 27.71 -15.90
CA THR A 614 17.65 27.72 -17.28
C THR A 614 17.33 29.02 -18.00
N LEU A 615 16.16 29.62 -17.78
CA LEU A 615 15.79 30.93 -18.34
C LEU A 615 16.70 32.04 -17.81
N LEU A 616 16.92 32.09 -16.50
CA LEU A 616 17.75 33.13 -15.87
C LEU A 616 19.23 32.97 -16.26
N ALA A 617 19.74 31.75 -16.34
CA ALA A 617 21.10 31.46 -16.77
C ALA A 617 21.36 31.93 -18.21
N ALA A 618 20.40 31.78 -19.12
CA ALA A 618 20.52 32.24 -20.50
C ALA A 618 20.41 33.77 -20.63
N LEU A 619 19.65 34.43 -19.75
CA LEU A 619 19.37 35.86 -19.85
C LEU A 619 20.36 36.74 -19.09
N VAL A 620 21.05 36.24 -18.06
CA VAL A 620 22.08 36.99 -17.32
C VAL A 620 23.41 36.22 -17.35
N PRO A 621 24.29 36.52 -18.33
CA PRO A 621 25.56 35.81 -18.50
C PRO A 621 26.51 35.91 -17.29
N ASN A 622 26.35 36.94 -16.45
CA ASN A 622 27.16 37.15 -15.25
C ASN A 622 26.61 36.46 -13.99
N ALA A 623 25.46 35.78 -14.05
CA ALA A 623 24.83 35.20 -12.86
C ALA A 623 25.05 33.68 -12.70
N ASN A 624 25.54 32.94 -13.69
CA ASN A 624 25.76 31.49 -13.56
C ASN A 624 26.88 30.96 -14.47
N ILE A 625 28.12 31.08 -14.00
CA ILE A 625 29.26 30.26 -14.44
C ILE A 625 29.10 28.87 -13.78
N THR A 626 28.16 28.05 -14.23
CA THR A 626 27.96 26.69 -13.66
C THR A 626 27.86 25.58 -14.71
N ALA A 627 27.42 25.88 -15.95
CA ALA A 627 27.30 24.84 -16.98
C ALA A 627 28.64 24.45 -17.65
N LYS A 628 29.59 25.38 -17.80
CA LYS A 628 30.95 25.05 -18.30
C LYS A 628 31.87 24.48 -17.21
N THR A 629 31.53 24.66 -15.93
CA THR A 629 32.38 24.30 -14.78
C THR A 629 32.25 22.83 -14.36
N GLN A 630 31.23 22.08 -14.82
CA GLN A 630 31.10 20.64 -14.50
C GLN A 630 32.14 19.76 -15.21
N VAL A 631 32.67 20.19 -16.36
CA VAL A 631 33.68 19.39 -17.11
C VAL A 631 35.09 19.56 -16.51
N THR A 632 35.37 20.65 -15.78
CA THR A 632 36.73 21.01 -15.32
C THR A 632 36.88 21.42 -13.84
N GLY A 633 35.78 21.52 -13.07
CA GLY A 633 35.80 21.96 -11.66
C GLY A 633 36.48 21.00 -10.67
N LEU A 634 36.69 21.45 -9.43
CA LEU A 634 37.39 20.72 -8.36
C LEU A 634 36.80 19.32 -8.12
N GLU A 635 35.47 19.22 -8.09
CA GLU A 635 34.73 17.99 -7.87
C GLU A 635 34.40 17.23 -9.18
N SER A 636 34.97 17.62 -10.33
CA SER A 636 34.73 16.96 -11.62
C SER A 636 35.23 15.50 -11.66
N LYS A 637 34.65 14.70 -12.58
CA LYS A 637 35.06 13.30 -12.81
C LYS A 637 36.55 13.16 -13.07
N LYS A 638 37.14 14.09 -13.83
CA LYS A 638 38.59 14.13 -14.15
C LYS A 638 39.45 14.18 -12.89
N TRP A 639 39.20 15.16 -12.01
CA TRP A 639 40.01 15.35 -10.82
C TRP A 639 39.75 14.28 -9.76
N ARG A 640 38.51 13.79 -9.65
CA ARG A 640 38.14 12.66 -8.79
C ARG A 640 38.92 11.39 -9.16
N HIS A 641 38.95 11.03 -10.45
CA HIS A 641 39.74 9.88 -10.91
C HIS A 641 41.24 10.05 -10.57
N LYS A 642 41.81 11.25 -10.76
CA LYS A 642 43.21 11.50 -10.39
C LYS A 642 43.48 11.37 -8.89
N ARG A 643 42.56 11.83 -8.02
CA ARG A 643 42.71 11.76 -6.55
C ARG A 643 42.53 10.35 -5.99
N LEU A 644 41.64 9.57 -6.58
CA LEU A 644 41.32 8.21 -6.15
C LEU A 644 42.27 7.13 -6.71
N ARG A 645 43.05 7.45 -7.74
CA ARG A 645 43.98 6.49 -8.34
C ARG A 645 45.00 5.95 -7.32
N ASN A 646 45.19 4.63 -7.33
CA ASN A 646 46.06 3.85 -6.44
C ASN A 646 45.68 3.94 -4.95
N LYS A 647 44.43 4.29 -4.64
CA LYS A 647 43.88 4.17 -3.28
C LYS A 647 43.46 2.74 -3.02
N HIS A 648 43.63 2.26 -1.78
CA HIS A 648 43.27 0.90 -1.41
C HIS A 648 42.02 0.90 -0.54
N ILE A 649 40.93 0.29 -1.01
CA ILE A 649 39.64 0.26 -0.32
C ILE A 649 39.29 -1.17 0.06
N LEU A 650 38.80 -1.35 1.29
CA LEU A 650 38.17 -2.59 1.73
C LEU A 650 36.67 -2.51 1.45
N LEU A 651 36.16 -3.44 0.64
CA LEU A 651 34.75 -3.60 0.33
C LEU A 651 34.19 -4.81 1.07
N VAL A 652 33.11 -4.62 1.82
CA VAL A 652 32.46 -5.65 2.63
C VAL A 652 30.98 -5.73 2.28
N ASP A 653 30.56 -6.86 1.73
CA ASP A 653 29.17 -7.12 1.33
C ASP A 653 28.93 -8.64 1.32
N ASP A 654 27.80 -9.12 1.85
CA ASP A 654 27.47 -10.54 1.86
C ASP A 654 26.85 -11.01 0.53
N ASP A 655 26.32 -10.09 -0.26
CA ASP A 655 25.83 -10.37 -1.60
C ASP A 655 26.98 -10.34 -2.62
N SER A 656 27.28 -11.51 -3.19
CA SER A 656 28.38 -11.67 -4.16
C SER A 656 28.22 -10.80 -5.40
N ILE A 657 26.98 -10.50 -5.82
CA ILE A 657 26.72 -9.66 -7.00
C ILE A 657 26.98 -8.19 -6.68
N SER A 658 26.45 -7.70 -5.57
CA SER A 658 26.72 -6.32 -5.10
C SER A 658 28.22 -6.09 -4.90
N LEU A 659 28.92 -7.09 -4.35
CA LEU A 659 30.36 -7.07 -4.17
C LEU A 659 31.12 -6.98 -5.50
N GLU A 660 30.75 -7.77 -6.51
CA GLU A 660 31.37 -7.75 -7.84
C GLU A 660 31.14 -6.41 -8.57
N ILE A 661 29.91 -5.88 -8.52
CA ILE A 661 29.57 -4.59 -9.14
C ILE A 661 30.35 -3.45 -8.49
N ALA A 662 30.32 -3.36 -7.16
CA ALA A 662 31.03 -2.30 -6.45
C ALA A 662 32.55 -2.44 -6.62
N GLN A 663 33.08 -3.65 -6.65
CA GLN A 663 34.50 -3.90 -6.96
C GLN A 663 34.85 -3.38 -8.36
N GLN A 664 34.05 -3.67 -9.39
CA GLN A 664 34.32 -3.22 -10.75
C GLN A 664 34.28 -1.69 -10.88
N ILE A 665 33.29 -1.03 -10.24
CA ILE A 665 33.18 0.45 -10.21
C ILE A 665 34.46 1.09 -9.65
N LEU A 666 34.99 0.52 -8.57
CA LEU A 666 36.20 1.03 -7.92
C LEU A 666 37.45 0.75 -8.77
N LEU A 667 37.59 -0.46 -9.32
CA LEU A 667 38.70 -0.84 -10.21
C LEU A 667 38.77 0.03 -11.46
N ASP A 668 37.63 0.28 -12.12
CA ASP A 668 37.54 1.16 -13.30
C ASP A 668 37.99 2.60 -13.01
N SER A 669 37.88 3.01 -11.74
CA SER A 669 38.33 4.33 -11.26
C SER A 669 39.82 4.35 -10.85
N GLY A 670 40.53 3.23 -11.01
CA GLY A 670 41.94 3.06 -10.67
C GLY A 670 42.22 2.84 -9.19
N ILE A 671 41.23 2.40 -8.41
CA ILE A 671 41.33 2.08 -6.99
C ILE A 671 41.69 0.59 -6.84
N GLU A 672 42.62 0.26 -5.95
CA GLU A 672 42.87 -1.12 -5.51
C GLU A 672 41.79 -1.55 -4.53
N VAL A 673 41.23 -2.75 -4.69
CA VAL A 673 40.10 -3.22 -3.88
C VAL A 673 40.43 -4.56 -3.25
N THR A 674 40.29 -4.65 -1.92
CA THR A 674 40.20 -5.93 -1.21
C THR A 674 38.73 -6.18 -0.88
N THR A 675 38.22 -7.36 -1.19
CA THR A 675 36.83 -7.74 -0.92
C THR A 675 36.75 -8.82 0.16
N VAL A 676 35.71 -8.75 0.99
CA VAL A 676 35.39 -9.74 2.03
C VAL A 676 33.87 -9.88 2.16
N ALA A 677 33.39 -11.06 2.58
CA ALA A 677 31.95 -11.38 2.57
C ALA A 677 31.23 -11.19 3.92
N ASP A 678 31.98 -11.01 5.01
CA ASP A 678 31.40 -10.93 6.35
C ASP A 678 32.20 -10.01 7.29
N GLY A 679 31.59 -9.69 8.43
CA GLY A 679 32.16 -8.77 9.41
C GLY A 679 33.40 -9.31 10.14
N GLU A 680 33.55 -10.63 10.29
CA GLU A 680 34.74 -11.23 10.93
C GLU A 680 35.95 -11.14 10.02
N GLN A 681 35.77 -11.43 8.73
CA GLN A 681 36.77 -11.26 7.69
C GLN A 681 37.17 -9.79 7.54
N ALA A 682 36.22 -8.86 7.64
CA ALA A 682 36.51 -7.43 7.62
C ALA A 682 37.45 -7.02 8.77
N LEU A 683 37.15 -7.46 10.01
CA LEU A 683 38.01 -7.20 11.17
C LEU A 683 39.39 -7.86 11.02
N ALA A 684 39.45 -9.08 10.47
CA ALA A 684 40.70 -9.79 10.21
C ALA A 684 41.55 -9.10 9.13
N ALA A 685 40.93 -8.60 8.05
CA ALA A 685 41.59 -7.87 6.97
C ALA A 685 42.18 -6.56 7.48
N CYS A 686 41.43 -5.81 8.30
CA CYS A 686 41.90 -4.56 8.92
C CYS A 686 43.12 -4.77 9.83
N LYS A 687 43.26 -5.95 10.46
CA LYS A 687 44.46 -6.28 11.27
C LYS A 687 45.68 -6.63 10.43
N LYS A 688 45.50 -7.12 9.19
CA LYS A 688 46.58 -7.58 8.31
C LYS A 688 47.23 -6.45 7.52
N GLN A 689 46.44 -5.48 7.04
CA GLN A 689 46.92 -4.41 6.19
C GLN A 689 46.12 -3.11 6.40
N PRO A 690 46.76 -1.93 6.16
CA PRO A 690 46.05 -0.67 6.18
C PRO A 690 45.23 -0.47 4.90
N PHE A 691 44.14 0.28 5.03
CA PHE A 691 43.31 0.74 3.91
C PHE A 691 43.24 2.28 3.91
N ASP A 692 42.84 2.88 2.80
CA ASP A 692 42.54 4.32 2.73
C ASP A 692 41.08 4.61 3.08
N ALA A 693 40.14 3.69 2.80
CA ALA A 693 38.73 3.77 3.17
C ALA A 693 38.10 2.38 3.28
N LEU A 694 37.00 2.27 4.03
CA LEU A 694 36.18 1.06 4.14
C LEU A 694 34.78 1.36 3.58
N LEU A 695 34.30 0.49 2.71
CA LEU A 695 32.93 0.48 2.22
C LEU A 695 32.23 -0.76 2.80
N LEU A 696 31.31 -0.55 3.74
CA LEU A 696 30.82 -1.57 4.66
C LEU A 696 29.31 -1.69 4.59
N ASP A 697 28.79 -2.87 4.21
CA ASP A 697 27.37 -3.15 4.40
C ASP A 697 27.03 -3.11 5.90
N CYS A 698 25.97 -2.37 6.24
CA CYS A 698 25.43 -2.29 7.59
C CYS A 698 24.80 -3.62 8.03
N LEU A 699 24.23 -4.39 7.10
CA LEU A 699 23.56 -5.67 7.36
C LEU A 699 24.46 -6.80 6.88
N LEU A 700 25.23 -7.39 7.80
CA LEU A 700 26.08 -8.54 7.53
C LEU A 700 25.67 -9.72 8.39
N PRO A 701 25.87 -10.97 7.91
CA PRO A 701 25.63 -12.16 8.71
C PRO A 701 26.63 -12.26 9.86
N GLY A 702 26.14 -12.69 11.04
CA GLY A 702 26.95 -12.80 12.25
C GLY A 702 27.17 -11.46 12.94
N ILE A 703 28.24 -10.75 12.59
CA ILE A 703 28.57 -9.43 13.13
C ILE A 703 28.04 -8.37 12.17
N SER A 704 27.15 -7.49 12.64
CA SER A 704 26.61 -6.43 11.79
C SER A 704 27.68 -5.40 11.43
N GLY A 705 27.51 -4.69 10.30
CA GLY A 705 28.43 -3.62 9.91
C GLY A 705 28.52 -2.48 10.94
N PHE A 706 27.43 -2.22 11.67
CA PHE A 706 27.46 -1.28 12.80
C PHE A 706 28.41 -1.75 13.90
N ASP A 707 28.36 -3.04 14.26
CA ASP A 707 29.22 -3.61 15.30
C ASP A 707 30.69 -3.68 14.84
N VAL A 708 30.93 -3.93 13.55
CA VAL A 708 32.27 -3.85 12.95
C VAL A 708 32.83 -2.44 13.07
N ALA A 709 32.05 -1.43 12.69
CA ALA A 709 32.46 -0.03 12.80
C ALA A 709 32.74 0.38 14.26
N GLU A 710 31.88 -0.04 15.19
CA GLU A 710 32.03 0.25 16.61
C GLU A 710 33.31 -0.41 17.16
N LYS A 711 33.58 -1.68 16.84
CA LYS A 711 34.82 -2.38 17.26
C LYS A 711 36.07 -1.75 16.68
N LEU A 712 36.07 -1.38 15.38
CA LEU A 712 37.20 -0.72 14.76
C LEU A 712 37.49 0.63 15.44
N THR A 713 36.45 1.41 15.72
CA THR A 713 36.59 2.76 16.29
C THR A 713 36.98 2.70 17.78
N SER A 714 36.36 1.82 18.56
CA SER A 714 36.54 1.75 20.03
C SER A 714 37.75 0.92 20.47
N GLU A 715 38.00 -0.24 19.87
CA GLU A 715 39.05 -1.17 20.33
C GLU A 715 40.38 -0.95 19.59
N LEU A 716 40.33 -0.62 18.29
CA LEU A 716 41.50 -0.54 17.42
C LEU A 716 41.94 0.90 17.11
N ALA A 717 41.26 1.90 17.69
CA ALA A 717 41.48 3.32 17.45
C ALA A 717 41.57 3.64 15.94
N TRP A 718 40.73 2.99 15.14
CA TRP A 718 40.76 3.07 13.69
C TRP A 718 40.40 4.49 13.24
N GLN A 719 41.29 5.11 12.47
CA GLN A 719 41.14 6.51 12.03
C GLN A 719 40.61 6.62 10.59
N THR A 720 40.49 5.48 9.92
CA THR A 720 40.19 5.33 8.49
C THR A 720 38.70 5.53 8.25
N PRO A 721 38.31 6.32 7.23
CA PRO A 721 36.89 6.59 6.99
C PRO A 721 36.14 5.29 6.71
N ILE A 722 35.08 5.07 7.49
CA ILE A 722 34.14 3.97 7.32
C ILE A 722 32.86 4.53 6.72
N ILE A 723 32.53 4.07 5.52
CA ILE A 723 31.33 4.47 4.77
C ILE A 723 30.36 3.29 4.83
N GLY A 724 29.24 3.47 5.51
CA GLY A 724 28.19 2.46 5.59
C GLY A 724 27.35 2.44 4.31
N ILE A 725 26.90 1.27 3.88
CA ILE A 725 25.88 1.11 2.84
C ILE A 725 24.73 0.26 3.40
N SER A 726 23.48 0.68 3.21
CA SER A 726 22.32 -0.15 3.59
C SER A 726 21.11 0.06 2.68
N ALA A 727 20.14 -0.86 2.74
CA ALA A 727 18.87 -0.74 2.02
C ALA A 727 17.87 0.25 2.68
N ASP A 728 18.17 0.77 3.88
CA ASP A 728 17.28 1.63 4.66
C ASP A 728 17.98 2.92 5.12
N ALA A 729 17.68 4.03 4.44
CA ALA A 729 18.21 5.36 4.72
C ALA A 729 17.34 6.21 5.67
N THR A 730 16.57 5.60 6.56
CA THR A 730 15.85 6.33 7.62
C THR A 730 16.82 7.11 8.52
N GLN A 731 16.37 8.25 9.06
CA GLN A 731 17.19 9.07 9.97
C GLN A 731 17.70 8.29 11.21
N VAL A 732 16.98 7.24 11.62
CA VAL A 732 17.37 6.37 12.74
C VAL A 732 18.65 5.60 12.39
N ASN A 733 18.71 4.97 11.23
CA ASN A 733 19.89 4.21 10.80
C ASN A 733 21.09 5.13 10.51
N ILE A 734 20.86 6.32 9.94
CA ILE A 734 21.93 7.30 9.73
C ILE A 734 22.53 7.74 11.08
N LYS A 735 21.70 8.02 12.09
CA LYS A 735 22.18 8.36 13.44
C LYS A 735 22.93 7.21 14.08
N ARG A 736 22.47 5.97 13.87
CA ARG A 736 23.14 4.76 14.37
C ARG A 736 24.51 4.57 13.71
N ALA A 737 24.61 4.77 12.40
CA ALA A 737 25.87 4.71 11.64
C ALA A 737 26.91 5.69 12.20
N ILE A 738 26.50 6.95 12.40
CA ILE A 738 27.37 8.00 12.96
C ILE A 738 27.80 7.64 14.39
N SER A 739 26.87 7.15 15.22
CA SER A 739 27.17 6.75 16.60
C SER A 739 28.14 5.57 16.68
N ALA A 740 28.12 4.68 15.68
CA ALA A 740 29.05 3.55 15.54
C ALA A 740 30.43 3.95 15.00
N GLY A 741 30.64 5.21 14.61
CA GLY A 741 31.91 5.72 14.08
C GLY A 741 32.01 5.76 12.56
N MET A 742 30.91 5.56 11.81
CA MET A 742 30.88 5.75 10.37
C MET A 742 30.85 7.24 10.01
N CYS A 743 31.61 7.65 8.98
CA CYS A 743 31.66 9.04 8.54
C CYS A 743 30.59 9.38 7.49
N ALA A 744 30.04 8.38 6.79
CA ALA A 744 28.99 8.55 5.80
C ALA A 744 28.12 7.29 5.68
N HIS A 745 26.92 7.46 5.10
CA HIS A 745 25.95 6.38 4.88
C HIS A 745 25.31 6.50 3.49
N LEU A 746 25.32 5.43 2.72
CA LEU A 746 24.78 5.32 1.35
C LEU A 746 23.57 4.37 1.30
N LEU A 747 22.62 4.65 0.39
CA LEU A 747 21.44 3.81 0.15
C LEU A 747 21.70 2.81 -0.98
N LYS A 748 21.39 1.52 -0.78
CA LYS A 748 21.43 0.49 -1.83
C LYS A 748 20.18 0.54 -2.75
N PRO A 749 20.33 0.42 -4.08
CA PRO A 749 21.57 0.44 -4.84
C PRO A 749 22.10 1.87 -4.99
N ALA A 750 23.37 2.09 -4.65
CA ALA A 750 24.05 3.38 -4.84
C ALA A 750 24.64 3.45 -6.26
N SER A 751 24.56 4.63 -6.89
CA SER A 751 25.19 4.83 -8.19
C SER A 751 26.72 4.88 -8.08
N ALA A 752 27.41 4.54 -9.18
CA ALA A 752 28.87 4.63 -9.25
C ALA A 752 29.38 6.04 -8.89
N GLU A 753 28.65 7.09 -9.29
CA GLU A 753 29.03 8.46 -8.98
C GLU A 753 28.90 8.79 -7.49
N GLU A 754 27.83 8.35 -6.82
CA GLU A 754 27.62 8.56 -5.39
C GLU A 754 28.68 7.86 -4.54
N ILE A 755 29.03 6.62 -4.89
CA ILE A 755 30.08 5.85 -4.21
C ILE A 755 31.42 6.58 -4.32
N LEU A 756 31.85 6.92 -5.54
CA LEU A 756 33.14 7.56 -5.79
C LEU A 756 33.22 8.96 -5.16
N HIS A 757 32.14 9.74 -5.23
CA HIS A 757 32.09 11.07 -4.62
C HIS A 757 32.23 10.98 -3.10
N THR A 758 31.50 10.07 -2.45
CA THR A 758 31.52 9.91 -0.99
C THR A 758 32.90 9.46 -0.49
N ILE A 759 33.57 8.60 -1.25
CA ILE A 759 34.95 8.20 -0.96
C ILE A 759 35.91 9.41 -1.07
N ASP A 760 35.88 10.13 -2.19
CA ASP A 760 36.79 11.26 -2.48
C ASP A 760 36.73 12.34 -1.40
N ILE A 761 35.54 12.70 -0.92
CA ILE A 761 35.40 13.75 0.10
C ILE A 761 35.86 13.32 1.51
N HIS A 762 35.92 12.02 1.81
CA HIS A 762 36.27 11.50 3.16
C HIS A 762 37.69 10.90 3.25
N ILE A 763 38.31 10.53 2.12
CA ILE A 763 39.59 9.81 2.11
C ILE A 763 40.80 10.69 2.44
N HIS A 764 40.70 12.01 2.27
CA HIS A 764 41.81 12.93 2.43
C HIS A 764 41.98 13.39 3.88
N ARG A 765 43.14 13.07 4.49
CA ARG A 765 43.54 13.54 5.82
C ARG A 765 44.61 14.63 5.76
N GLY A 766 44.50 15.58 6.69
CA GLY A 766 45.52 16.60 6.97
C GLY A 766 45.56 17.78 5.99
N TYR A 767 45.93 18.95 6.49
CA TYR A 767 46.27 20.11 5.68
C TYR A 767 47.71 19.94 5.18
N LYS A 768 47.92 19.95 3.85
CA LYS A 768 49.27 20.00 3.28
C LYS A 768 49.68 21.45 3.09
N THR A 769 50.90 21.80 3.45
CA THR A 769 51.50 23.09 3.10
C THR A 769 51.63 23.17 1.57
N LEU A 770 51.01 24.18 0.98
CA LEU A 770 51.14 24.44 -0.46
C LEU A 770 52.45 25.21 -0.69
N ASN A 771 53.36 24.64 -1.50
CA ASN A 771 54.48 25.39 -2.03
C ASN A 771 53.99 26.17 -3.25
N VAL A 772 54.31 27.47 -3.31
CA VAL A 772 53.94 28.37 -4.41
C VAL A 772 54.57 27.86 -5.71
N VAL A 773 53.76 27.71 -6.77
CA VAL A 773 54.25 27.45 -8.13
C VAL A 773 53.57 28.44 -9.10
N PRO A 774 54.34 29.15 -9.95
CA PRO A 774 53.74 30.00 -10.97
C PRO A 774 53.20 29.13 -12.11
N THR A 775 51.88 29.16 -12.35
CA THR A 775 51.23 28.57 -13.52
C THR A 775 50.40 29.59 -14.25
N ASP A 776 50.33 29.48 -15.57
CA ASP A 776 49.40 30.26 -16.41
C ASP A 776 47.96 29.70 -16.41
N ASP A 777 47.73 28.56 -15.75
CA ASP A 777 46.40 27.94 -15.61
C ASP A 777 45.52 28.74 -14.63
N THR A 778 44.52 29.43 -15.18
CA THR A 778 43.57 30.27 -14.45
C THR A 778 42.75 29.48 -13.41
N PHE A 779 42.49 28.20 -13.65
CA PHE A 779 41.76 27.34 -12.72
C PHE A 779 42.61 26.98 -11.50
N LEU A 780 43.87 26.55 -11.69
CA LEU A 780 44.79 26.25 -10.59
C LEU A 780 45.10 27.49 -9.74
N GLN A 781 45.19 28.67 -10.36
CA GLN A 781 45.31 29.95 -9.64
C GLN A 781 44.08 30.22 -8.76
N SER A 782 42.88 29.96 -9.27
CA SER A 782 41.62 30.16 -8.54
C SER A 782 41.53 29.22 -7.34
N LEU A 783 41.96 27.95 -7.49
CA LEU A 783 42.08 26.99 -6.39
C LEU A 783 43.07 27.46 -5.32
N HIS A 784 44.26 27.92 -5.72
CA HIS A 784 45.28 28.41 -4.80
C HIS A 784 44.80 29.64 -4.03
N GLN A 785 44.16 30.60 -4.71
CA GLN A 785 43.58 31.79 -4.07
C GLN A 785 42.51 31.42 -3.04
N PHE A 786 41.62 30.49 -3.38
CA PHE A 786 40.62 29.97 -2.44
C PHE A 786 41.31 29.37 -1.20
N TYR A 787 42.30 28.50 -1.39
CA TYR A 787 43.00 27.85 -0.30
C TYR A 787 43.68 28.87 0.62
N VAL A 788 44.43 29.84 0.07
CA VAL A 788 45.13 30.86 0.87
C VAL A 788 44.14 31.73 1.66
N ARG A 789 43.00 32.09 1.04
CA ARG A 789 41.98 32.93 1.66
C ARG A 789 41.31 32.24 2.85
N TYR A 790 40.94 30.97 2.70
CA TYR A 790 40.07 30.25 3.64
C TYR A 790 40.80 29.25 4.56
N SER A 791 42.07 28.92 4.30
CA SER A 791 42.88 28.04 5.19
C SER A 791 43.39 28.72 6.46
N ASN A 792 43.31 30.05 6.56
CA ASN A 792 43.72 30.78 7.75
C ASN A 792 42.71 30.58 8.89
N ALA A 793 43.17 30.05 10.03
CA ALA A 793 42.35 29.79 11.22
C ALA A 793 41.59 31.03 11.71
N ASN A 794 42.16 32.24 11.57
CA ASN A 794 41.50 33.49 11.95
C ASN A 794 40.32 33.82 11.01
N THR A 795 40.49 33.60 9.69
CA THR A 795 39.43 33.80 8.70
C THR A 795 38.29 32.79 8.90
N LEU A 796 38.63 31.53 9.18
CA LEU A 796 37.65 30.48 9.47
C LEU A 796 36.84 30.81 10.74
N THR A 797 37.53 31.26 11.80
CA THR A 797 36.89 31.67 13.06
C THR A 797 36.00 32.90 12.85
N GLN A 798 36.43 33.87 12.05
CA GLN A 798 35.62 35.04 11.68
C GLN A 798 34.40 34.67 10.82
N LEU A 799 34.52 33.67 9.93
CA LEU A 799 33.40 33.15 9.15
C LEU A 799 32.41 32.42 10.04
N ILE A 800 32.86 31.52 10.92
CA ILE A 800 32.01 30.78 11.86
C ILE A 800 31.31 31.76 12.84
N ASN A 801 32.02 32.77 13.33
CA ASN A 801 31.44 33.81 14.20
C ASN A 801 30.48 34.75 13.44
N ALA A 802 30.76 35.06 12.17
CA ALA A 802 29.86 35.83 11.32
C ALA A 802 28.59 35.04 10.98
N ILE A 803 28.71 33.73 10.75
CA ILE A 803 27.58 32.81 10.57
C ILE A 803 26.70 32.75 11.84
N SER A 804 27.28 33.00 13.02
CA SER A 804 26.56 32.98 14.30
C SER A 804 25.86 34.31 14.66
N ASN A 805 26.16 35.44 13.99
CA ASN A 805 25.66 36.79 14.32
C ASN A 805 24.91 37.44 13.13
N SER A 806 23.62 37.75 13.32
CA SER A 806 22.63 37.99 12.26
C SER A 806 22.77 39.26 11.39
N ALA A 807 23.71 40.16 11.65
CA ALA A 807 23.71 41.50 11.02
C ALA A 807 24.71 41.66 9.84
N ASP A 808 25.71 40.78 9.69
CA ASP A 808 26.83 40.94 8.73
C ASP A 808 26.95 39.74 7.75
N ILE A 809 25.89 38.92 7.69
CA ILE A 809 25.86 37.58 7.07
C ILE A 809 25.95 37.61 5.54
N SER A 810 25.37 38.61 4.87
CA SER A 810 25.08 38.50 3.44
C SER A 810 26.31 38.67 2.54
N THR A 811 27.27 39.52 2.90
CA THR A 811 28.38 39.87 2.00
C THR A 811 29.49 38.82 1.99
N LYS A 812 29.89 38.31 3.18
CA LYS A 812 30.97 37.32 3.29
C LYS A 812 30.54 35.92 2.83
N LEU A 813 29.30 35.52 3.10
CA LEU A 813 28.79 34.24 2.60
C LEU A 813 28.56 34.26 1.09
N ARG A 814 28.04 35.36 0.52
CA ARG A 814 27.96 35.51 -0.94
C ARG A 814 29.33 35.49 -1.60
N GLN A 815 30.35 36.08 -0.96
CA GLN A 815 31.72 35.99 -1.47
C GLN A 815 32.24 34.55 -1.46
N LEU A 816 32.03 33.81 -0.36
CA LEU A 816 32.41 32.40 -0.26
C LEU A 816 31.67 31.53 -1.29
N GLU A 817 30.39 31.77 -1.50
CA GLU A 817 29.56 31.09 -2.51
C GLU A 817 30.04 31.38 -3.94
N THR A 818 30.40 32.63 -4.21
CA THR A 818 30.98 33.05 -5.50
C THR A 818 32.33 32.37 -5.74
N ASP A 819 33.23 32.42 -4.74
CA ASP A 819 34.55 31.80 -4.80
C ASP A 819 34.45 30.27 -4.95
N ALA A 820 33.53 29.62 -4.24
CA ALA A 820 33.29 28.17 -4.29
C ALA A 820 32.73 27.74 -5.66
N SER A 821 31.82 28.54 -6.23
CA SER A 821 31.24 28.29 -7.55
C SER A 821 32.30 28.41 -8.65
N ALA A 822 33.20 29.41 -8.55
CA ALA A 822 34.28 29.62 -9.52
C ALA A 822 35.25 28.43 -9.62
N ILE A 823 35.47 27.71 -8.51
CA ILE A 823 36.35 26.53 -8.48
C ILE A 823 35.61 25.21 -8.70
N GLY A 824 34.28 25.22 -8.84
CA GLY A 824 33.47 24.00 -8.96
C GLY A 824 33.46 23.13 -7.70
N ALA A 825 33.41 23.75 -6.52
CA ALA A 825 33.23 23.09 -5.22
C ALA A 825 31.74 22.86 -4.93
N THR A 826 31.11 21.95 -5.67
CA THR A 826 29.67 21.69 -5.63
C THR A 826 29.13 21.33 -4.25
N THR A 827 29.89 20.60 -3.44
CA THR A 827 29.49 20.21 -2.08
C THR A 827 29.37 21.42 -1.15
N LEU A 828 30.30 22.37 -1.30
CA LEU A 828 30.30 23.61 -0.51
C LEU A 828 29.18 24.55 -0.96
N CYS A 829 28.98 24.73 -2.26
CA CYS A 829 27.86 25.53 -2.78
C CYS A 829 26.52 25.01 -2.23
N HIS A 830 26.27 23.70 -2.30
CA HIS A 830 25.04 23.09 -1.79
C HIS A 830 24.83 23.33 -0.28
N SER A 831 25.90 23.24 0.50
CA SER A 831 25.85 23.48 1.95
C SER A 831 25.56 24.95 2.28
N LEU A 832 26.13 25.88 1.53
CA LEU A 832 25.87 27.32 1.67
C LEU A 832 24.43 27.69 1.29
N THR A 833 23.90 27.12 0.21
CA THR A 833 22.50 27.33 -0.19
C THR A 833 21.54 26.82 0.88
N LYS A 834 21.83 25.67 1.52
CA LYS A 834 21.03 25.15 2.65
C LYS A 834 21.05 26.09 3.85
N LEU A 835 22.22 26.64 4.20
CA LEU A 835 22.34 27.57 5.32
C LEU A 835 21.55 28.88 5.06
N ASN A 836 21.60 29.41 3.83
CA ASN A 836 20.83 30.59 3.44
C ASN A 836 19.30 30.39 3.55
N ALA A 837 18.82 29.15 3.46
CA ALA A 837 17.39 28.82 3.58
C ALA A 837 16.88 28.70 5.03
N VAL A 838 17.77 28.65 6.04
CA VAL A 838 17.42 28.41 7.45
C VAL A 838 17.67 29.66 8.30
N LYS A 839 16.71 30.03 9.17
CA LYS A 839 16.81 31.22 10.04
C LYS A 839 17.96 31.11 11.07
N ALA A 840 18.47 32.27 11.49
CA ALA A 840 19.55 32.43 12.47
C ALA A 840 19.40 31.51 13.70
N GLY A 841 20.42 30.69 13.97
CA GLY A 841 20.50 29.79 15.13
C GLY A 841 20.59 28.30 14.82
N ASP A 842 20.59 27.87 13.55
CA ASP A 842 20.75 26.45 13.19
C ASP A 842 22.19 25.97 13.31
N ILE A 843 22.57 25.52 14.50
CA ILE A 843 23.88 24.93 14.83
C ILE A 843 24.27 23.80 13.85
N LYS A 844 23.28 23.06 13.31
CA LYS A 844 23.55 21.95 12.39
C LYS A 844 23.99 22.45 11.02
N GLY A 845 23.31 23.45 10.46
CA GLY A 845 23.73 24.09 9.21
C GLY A 845 25.13 24.70 9.29
N ILE A 846 25.50 25.28 10.43
CA ILE A 846 26.86 25.81 10.68
C ILE A 846 27.90 24.69 10.65
N SER A 847 27.60 23.57 11.30
CA SER A 847 28.47 22.39 11.30
C SER A 847 28.66 21.82 9.90
N ASP A 848 27.59 21.74 9.11
CA ASP A 848 27.61 21.21 7.74
C ASP A 848 28.46 22.10 6.82
N VAL A 849 28.31 23.42 6.89
CA VAL A 849 29.13 24.36 6.11
C VAL A 849 30.60 24.32 6.55
N SER A 850 30.86 24.26 7.87
CA SER A 850 32.23 24.14 8.38
C SER A 850 32.91 22.86 7.86
N PHE A 851 32.18 21.75 7.84
CA PHE A 851 32.66 20.49 7.29
C PHE A 851 32.91 20.59 5.77
N ALA A 852 32.00 21.20 5.02
CA ALA A 852 32.14 21.37 3.58
C ALA A 852 33.34 22.25 3.19
N ILE A 853 33.62 23.31 3.97
CA ILE A 853 34.81 24.16 3.78
C ILE A 853 36.08 23.34 4.00
N ASP A 854 36.15 22.57 5.09
CA ASP A 854 37.29 21.71 5.42
C ASP A 854 37.55 20.67 4.32
N ILE A 855 36.50 20.02 3.79
CA ILE A 855 36.59 19.12 2.64
C ILE A 855 37.14 19.86 1.42
N THR A 856 36.57 21.02 1.08
CA THR A 856 36.99 21.78 -0.11
C THR A 856 38.46 22.16 -0.03
N LEU A 857 38.93 22.60 1.13
CA LEU A 857 40.34 22.89 1.37
C LEU A 857 41.22 21.65 1.19
N LYS A 858 40.82 20.50 1.74
CA LYS A 858 41.55 19.22 1.59
C LYS A 858 41.61 18.74 0.14
N LEU A 859 40.50 18.85 -0.59
CA LEU A 859 40.41 18.53 -2.02
C LEU A 859 41.32 19.45 -2.83
N ILE A 860 41.29 20.76 -2.58
CA ILE A 860 42.18 21.72 -3.24
C ILE A 860 43.65 21.34 -3.00
N ALA A 861 44.03 21.09 -1.75
CA ALA A 861 45.41 20.74 -1.40
C ALA A 861 45.89 19.49 -2.14
N HIS A 862 45.05 18.46 -2.25
CA HIS A 862 45.37 17.23 -2.97
C HIS A 862 45.38 17.43 -4.48
N THR A 863 44.44 18.22 -5.01
CA THR A 863 44.34 18.54 -6.45
C THR A 863 45.55 19.31 -6.93
N ILE A 864 45.95 20.36 -6.20
CA ILE A 864 47.15 21.14 -6.48
C ILE A 864 48.40 20.25 -6.43
N ASN A 865 48.56 19.42 -5.39
CA ASN A 865 49.71 18.51 -5.30
C ASN A 865 49.76 17.52 -6.48
N LEU A 866 48.62 17.02 -6.94
CA LEU A 866 48.54 16.15 -8.11
C LEU A 866 48.79 16.88 -9.43
N ALA A 867 48.36 18.14 -9.55
CA ALA A 867 48.59 18.98 -10.73
C ALA A 867 50.07 19.29 -10.94
N PHE A 868 50.82 19.42 -9.83
CA PHE A 868 52.25 19.71 -9.83
C PHE A 868 53.15 18.49 -9.68
N LYS A 869 52.57 17.28 -9.53
CA LYS A 869 53.29 16.06 -9.87
C LYS A 869 53.38 16.01 -11.39
N PRO A 870 54.57 16.12 -12.01
CA PRO A 870 54.67 16.03 -13.46
C PRO A 870 54.05 14.71 -13.92
N GLU A 871 53.10 14.78 -14.86
CA GLU A 871 52.57 13.63 -15.61
C GLU A 871 53.60 13.04 -16.59
N ASN A 872 54.89 13.12 -16.24
CA ASN A 872 55.97 12.37 -16.88
C ASN A 872 56.63 11.46 -15.84
N SER A 873 56.05 10.28 -15.64
CA SER A 873 56.84 9.10 -15.32
C SER A 873 56.31 7.87 -16.06
N THR A 874 56.15 8.04 -17.37
CA THR A 874 56.26 7.03 -18.44
C THR A 874 56.93 7.79 -19.59
N HIS A 875 58.23 8.07 -19.60
CA HIS A 875 59.36 7.20 -19.34
C HIS A 875 60.40 7.94 -18.48
N THR A 876 60.74 7.42 -17.31
CA THR A 876 62.14 7.56 -16.87
C THR A 876 62.94 6.76 -17.89
N LYS A 877 63.69 7.42 -18.78
CA LYS A 877 64.66 6.70 -19.62
C LYS A 877 65.45 5.79 -18.69
N PHE A 878 65.44 4.49 -18.98
CA PHE A 878 66.23 3.54 -18.21
C PHE A 878 67.67 4.06 -18.18
N PRO A 879 68.35 4.15 -17.01
CA PRO A 879 69.68 4.73 -16.93
C PRO A 879 70.71 3.77 -17.56
N LEU A 880 70.75 3.75 -18.89
CA LEU A 880 71.52 2.79 -19.71
C LEU A 880 73.02 2.84 -19.38
N ASN A 881 73.55 4.02 -19.05
CA ASN A 881 74.93 4.18 -18.61
C ASN A 881 75.20 3.52 -17.24
N GLN A 882 74.22 3.48 -16.34
CA GLN A 882 74.37 2.76 -15.05
C GLN A 882 74.21 1.25 -15.25
N LEU A 883 73.34 0.83 -16.19
CA LEU A 883 73.22 -0.57 -16.60
C LEU A 883 74.53 -1.11 -17.17
N ILE A 884 75.14 -0.37 -18.11
CA ILE A 884 76.41 -0.75 -18.73
C ILE A 884 77.51 -0.82 -17.68
N LYS A 885 77.61 0.17 -16.78
CA LYS A 885 78.57 0.13 -15.67
C LYS A 885 78.36 -1.03 -14.73
N ALA A 886 77.11 -1.40 -14.42
CA ALA A 886 76.81 -2.57 -13.60
C ALA A 886 77.22 -3.87 -14.31
N ILE A 887 76.96 -3.99 -15.62
CA ILE A 887 77.38 -5.14 -16.44
C ILE A 887 78.91 -5.24 -16.47
N ASP A 888 79.62 -4.14 -16.74
CA ASP A 888 81.08 -4.12 -16.83
C ASP A 888 81.73 -4.47 -15.47
N SER A 889 81.18 -3.93 -14.38
CA SER A 889 81.64 -4.18 -13.01
C SER A 889 81.39 -5.64 -12.57
N LEU A 890 80.23 -6.23 -12.93
CA LEU A 890 79.94 -7.65 -12.69
C LEU A 890 80.84 -8.57 -13.53
N THR A 891 81.13 -8.20 -14.79
CA THR A 891 82.01 -8.97 -15.68
C THR A 891 83.48 -8.90 -15.21
N ALA A 892 83.86 -7.81 -14.54
CA ALA A 892 85.19 -7.62 -13.94
C ALA A 892 85.30 -8.16 -12.51
N TYR A 893 84.24 -8.76 -11.95
CA TYR A 893 84.18 -9.26 -10.55
C TYR A 893 84.55 -8.20 -9.51
N ASP A 894 84.14 -6.95 -9.73
CA ASP A 894 84.45 -5.81 -8.87
C ASP A 894 83.54 -5.79 -7.62
N ALA A 895 84.12 -5.42 -6.47
CA ALA A 895 83.42 -5.36 -5.19
C ALA A 895 82.30 -4.29 -5.16
N GLU A 896 82.37 -3.29 -6.04
CA GLU A 896 81.34 -2.26 -6.17
C GLU A 896 80.11 -2.70 -6.99
N ALA A 897 80.15 -3.88 -7.63
CA ALA A 897 79.11 -4.34 -8.54
C ALA A 897 77.71 -4.42 -7.90
N LEU A 898 77.62 -4.93 -6.66
CA LEU A 898 76.36 -5.02 -5.91
C LEU A 898 75.80 -3.64 -5.54
N ALA A 899 76.67 -2.69 -5.20
CA ALA A 899 76.26 -1.32 -4.87
C ALA A 899 75.75 -0.58 -6.13
N LEU A 900 76.38 -0.79 -7.28
CA LEU A 900 75.93 -0.26 -8.57
C LEU A 900 74.58 -0.85 -8.99
N LEU A 901 74.37 -2.16 -8.77
CA LEU A 901 73.08 -2.84 -8.96
C LEU A 901 71.97 -2.29 -8.05
N ASP A 902 72.26 -2.05 -6.78
CA ASP A 902 71.30 -1.47 -5.84
C ASP A 902 70.91 -0.04 -6.20
N ASN A 903 71.89 0.76 -6.65
CA ASN A 903 71.64 2.11 -7.14
C ASN A 903 70.80 2.10 -8.42
N LEU A 904 71.08 1.16 -9.34
CA LEU A 904 70.30 0.96 -10.55
C LEU A 904 68.86 0.52 -10.25
N TYR A 905 68.66 -0.40 -9.29
CA TYR A 905 67.35 -0.83 -8.83
C TYR A 905 66.52 0.32 -8.25
N ARG A 906 67.15 1.23 -7.50
CA ARG A 906 66.47 2.41 -6.94
C ARG A 906 66.12 3.46 -8.01
N ALA A 907 66.89 3.52 -9.10
CA ALA A 907 66.74 4.52 -10.15
C ALA A 907 65.88 4.07 -11.34
N ALA A 908 65.62 2.77 -11.50
CA ALA A 908 64.93 2.21 -12.66
C ALA A 908 63.38 2.30 -12.58
N PRO A 909 62.68 2.37 -13.74
CA PRO A 909 61.22 2.32 -13.81
C PRO A 909 60.63 1.00 -13.28
N ARG A 910 59.39 1.06 -12.76
CA ARG A 910 58.70 -0.09 -12.13
C ARG A 910 58.57 -1.32 -13.02
N GLU A 911 58.48 -1.14 -14.34
CA GLU A 911 58.31 -2.21 -15.33
C GLU A 911 59.53 -3.15 -15.44
N TYR A 912 60.72 -2.71 -15.03
CA TYR A 912 61.96 -3.51 -15.08
C TYR A 912 62.46 -3.98 -13.71
N LEU A 913 61.81 -3.57 -12.61
CA LEU A 913 62.25 -3.89 -11.24
C LEU A 913 62.32 -5.39 -10.98
N HIS A 914 61.43 -6.19 -11.58
CA HIS A 914 61.45 -7.64 -11.42
C HIS A 914 62.73 -8.28 -11.99
N ARG A 915 63.20 -7.81 -13.15
CA ARG A 915 64.43 -8.31 -13.79
C ARG A 915 65.68 -7.84 -13.04
N LEU A 916 65.68 -6.60 -12.56
CA LEU A 916 66.77 -6.05 -11.73
C LEU A 916 66.86 -6.72 -10.35
N ASP A 917 65.72 -7.05 -9.72
CA ASP A 917 65.74 -7.77 -8.44
C ASP A 917 66.27 -9.19 -8.62
N ARG A 918 65.92 -9.86 -9.73
CA ARG A 918 66.47 -11.17 -10.09
C ARG A 918 67.98 -11.10 -10.27
N ALA A 919 68.50 -10.15 -11.05
CA ALA A 919 69.95 -9.96 -11.23
C ALA A 919 70.66 -9.67 -9.90
N ARG A 920 70.03 -8.92 -8.98
CA ARG A 920 70.57 -8.62 -7.65
C ARG A 920 70.62 -9.86 -6.74
N GLN A 921 69.59 -10.71 -6.77
CA GLN A 921 69.56 -11.96 -6.00
C GLN A 921 70.58 -12.99 -6.51
N THR A 922 70.79 -13.07 -7.82
CA THR A 922 71.80 -13.96 -8.42
C THR A 922 73.22 -13.45 -8.13
N ALA A 923 73.45 -12.12 -8.22
CA ALA A 923 74.73 -11.51 -7.86
C ALA A 923 75.05 -11.60 -6.35
N SER A 924 74.05 -11.55 -5.47
CA SER A 924 74.25 -11.69 -4.01
C SER A 924 74.56 -13.13 -3.58
N THR A 925 74.31 -14.10 -4.46
CA THR A 925 74.68 -15.51 -4.29
C THR A 925 75.96 -15.89 -5.04
N TYR A 926 76.74 -14.88 -5.49
CA TYR A 926 78.02 -15.01 -6.22
C TYR A 926 77.93 -15.62 -7.63
N ASP A 927 76.74 -15.75 -8.21
CA ASP A 927 76.56 -16.17 -9.61
C ASP A 927 76.48 -14.95 -10.53
N TYR A 928 77.66 -14.36 -10.79
CA TYR A 928 77.78 -13.14 -11.58
C TYR A 928 77.53 -13.35 -13.08
N ASP A 929 77.84 -14.52 -13.63
CA ASP A 929 77.63 -14.82 -15.05
C ASP A 929 76.14 -14.84 -15.41
N SER A 930 75.31 -15.46 -14.57
CA SER A 930 73.85 -15.45 -14.74
C SER A 930 73.25 -14.06 -14.55
N ALA A 931 73.78 -13.27 -13.60
CA ALA A 931 73.37 -11.88 -13.39
C ALA A 931 73.71 -11.00 -14.62
N VAL A 932 74.89 -11.18 -15.21
CA VAL A 932 75.30 -10.49 -16.45
C VAL A 932 74.39 -10.87 -17.61
N GLN A 933 74.06 -12.15 -17.80
CA GLN A 933 73.13 -12.57 -18.87
C GLN A 933 71.75 -11.90 -18.76
N GLU A 934 71.19 -11.81 -17.55
CA GLU A 934 69.90 -11.17 -17.32
C GLU A 934 69.96 -9.65 -17.61
N LEU A 935 71.04 -8.98 -17.23
CA LEU A 935 71.23 -7.55 -17.49
C LEU A 935 71.55 -7.24 -18.96
N VAL A 936 72.28 -8.11 -19.67
CA VAL A 936 72.56 -7.99 -21.10
C VAL A 936 71.26 -8.19 -21.90
N SER A 937 70.44 -9.18 -21.55
CA SER A 937 69.12 -9.36 -22.15
C SER A 937 68.20 -8.16 -21.90
N LEU A 938 68.28 -7.55 -20.71
CA LEU A 938 67.58 -6.30 -20.41
C LEU A 938 68.11 -5.14 -21.28
N LYS A 939 69.42 -5.01 -21.45
CA LYS A 939 70.06 -4.02 -22.31
C LYS A 939 69.61 -4.16 -23.77
N GLU A 940 69.59 -5.38 -24.30
CA GLU A 940 69.14 -5.67 -25.68
C GLU A 940 67.66 -5.32 -25.90
N SER A 941 66.80 -5.61 -24.91
CA SER A 941 65.38 -5.21 -24.96
C SER A 941 65.20 -3.69 -24.95
N LEU A 942 66.07 -2.95 -24.25
CA LEU A 942 66.02 -1.49 -24.17
C LEU A 942 66.55 -0.80 -25.44
N THR A 943 67.44 -1.44 -26.20
CA THR A 943 67.98 -0.91 -27.47
C THR A 943 67.08 -1.15 -28.69
N ASN A 944 66.05 -2.00 -28.58
CA ASN A 944 65.08 -2.23 -29.64
C ASN A 944 63.85 -1.31 -29.59
N ASP A 945 63.67 -0.56 -28.48
CA ASP A 945 62.55 0.37 -28.23
C ASP A 945 62.96 1.87 -28.32
N GLU A 946 64.20 2.18 -28.70
CA GLU A 946 64.68 3.53 -29.11
C GLU A 946 64.88 3.59 -30.64
#